data_AF-A0A5S9F5R5-F1
#
_entry.id   AF-A0A5S9F5R5-F1
#
_cell.length_a   1.000
_cell.length_b   1.000
_cell.length_c   1.000
_cell.angle_alpha   90.00
_cell.angle_beta   90.00
_cell.angle_gamma   90.00
#
_symmetry.space_group_name_H-M   'P 1'
#
loop_
_entity.id
_entity.type
_entity.pdbx_description
1 polymer ?
#
loop_
_entity_poly.entity_id
_entity_poly.type
_entity_poly.pdbx_seq_one_letter_code
_entity_poly.pdbx_strand_id
1 'polypeptide(L)'
;MQKDLPKLLVITSCTGKKASKPDNQLVQEDFKQPELLKSKTEKLDNYKCTAENMYTGEQHIRLMKGIKKLREKQANVDLWIVSAGYGFIGSNKEIVPYECTFDTMKAKEIDEWSKLLKIPKDFRSVLGKYDLGIVLLGKKYLRSLQIEKNEQFSIPLIFFCSQEKQLNGSNGTIYPTSIQEAKDFHCGLVGLKGEIFKRFAQHVCQKTNILNTLKKQPKEIVTILNTMRKANNSQHKKDKDLGNLPKGYKLSEKCPFELRLGLPTDYKPPKRVEIAYTPRKDAKMLYFIPEWDDRVDPRYDFINDFHYSELFGLQHDSYRDDYYSHELMKQYNYDGILVSKVTIEESKKKKQLVESLGIHAYLRCPKEVPVMGDCGAFGYLNEYNPPYTTEEIIDYYERLDFNYGVTIDHLIVPSVCQRKTYWVENKNGNYEPISKDKFESISKDKKYRVVKSPPKSSDLFDNRLCTYQKTEFDFSEAKRRWQITLDHGKEFINLYKQKKYNFKPIAACQGWDADSYTKMFEEYQQLGYSYIALGSLVRSQTETIIEILTSIDKIRKPETRIHLFGIGRLDAISNFINLGVYSCDSASQLRRAWLSARDNFWSTYDKRYSAIRVPQAKIGNPRIKKMLEQERGCLQEFVKLEKAALKALRNFDQGSLSLEETLKYVLEYDQFVGDNREKHERLYEELLRDCPWKTTNNSICEKNGIEVAIFRGNNRNRRRGFHNTHVFFQEFKQATQ
;
A
#
# COMPACT_ATOMS: atom_id res chain seq x y z
N MET A 1 9.58 48.21 -8.60
CA MET A 1 10.94 48.02 -8.05
C MET A 1 11.00 46.71 -7.27
N GLN A 2 11.47 45.62 -7.88
CA GLN A 2 11.80 44.38 -7.16
C GLN A 2 13.01 44.69 -6.26
N LYS A 3 12.84 44.60 -4.94
CA LYS A 3 13.96 44.65 -3.99
C LYS A 3 14.89 43.47 -4.29
N ASP A 4 16.19 43.74 -4.46
CA ASP A 4 17.26 42.74 -4.55
C ASP A 4 17.10 41.70 -3.44
N LEU A 5 16.68 40.49 -3.81
CA LEU A 5 16.60 39.36 -2.88
C LEU A 5 18.00 38.72 -2.77
N PRO A 6 18.44 38.35 -1.55
CA PRO A 6 19.74 37.70 -1.35
C PRO A 6 19.90 36.45 -2.21
N LYS A 7 21.08 36.28 -2.81
CA LYS A 7 21.45 35.04 -3.53
C LYS A 7 21.63 33.91 -2.53
N LEU A 8 20.79 32.89 -2.62
CA LEU A 8 20.73 31.77 -1.69
C LEU A 8 21.51 30.57 -2.24
N LEU A 9 22.49 30.09 -1.47
CA LEU A 9 23.17 28.82 -1.71
C LEU A 9 22.51 27.71 -0.89
N VAL A 10 22.15 26.61 -1.53
CA VAL A 10 21.64 25.41 -0.85
C VAL A 10 22.58 24.25 -1.11
N ILE A 11 23.04 23.60 -0.04
CA ILE A 11 24.00 22.50 -0.11
C ILE A 11 23.34 21.24 0.42
N THR A 12 23.37 20.15 -0.36
CA THR A 12 22.88 18.83 0.06
C THR A 12 23.90 17.73 -0.23
N SER A 13 23.71 16.55 0.34
CA SER A 13 24.51 15.36 0.00
C SER A 13 23.93 14.63 -1.20
N CYS A 14 24.78 13.92 -1.94
CA CYS A 14 24.32 12.91 -2.88
C CYS A 14 23.50 11.82 -2.18
N THR A 15 22.64 11.13 -2.93
CA THR A 15 21.82 10.02 -2.39
C THR A 15 22.23 8.68 -2.98
N GLY A 16 22.10 7.61 -2.19
CA GLY A 16 22.32 6.24 -2.65
C GLY A 16 21.35 5.84 -3.77
N LYS A 17 20.11 6.33 -3.71
CA LYS A 17 19.14 6.20 -4.81
C LYS A 17 19.46 7.21 -5.91
N LYS A 18 19.56 6.73 -7.15
CA LYS A 18 19.81 7.54 -8.35
C LYS A 18 18.70 7.32 -9.38
N ALA A 19 18.66 8.14 -10.43
CA ALA A 19 17.69 8.05 -11.51
C ALA A 19 17.76 6.69 -12.25
N SER A 20 18.99 6.17 -12.38
CA SER A 20 19.30 4.89 -12.99
C SER A 20 20.32 4.13 -12.13
N LYS A 21 20.30 2.79 -12.16
CA LYS A 21 21.25 1.93 -11.43
C LYS A 21 21.74 0.78 -12.33
N PRO A 22 22.53 1.08 -13.38
CA PRO A 22 23.07 0.07 -14.27
C PRO A 22 24.15 -0.76 -13.55
N ASP A 23 24.32 -2.03 -13.93
CA ASP A 23 25.26 -2.95 -13.28
C ASP A 23 26.73 -2.51 -13.42
N ASN A 24 27.05 -1.74 -14.47
CA ASN A 24 28.37 -1.16 -14.74
C ASN A 24 28.55 0.28 -14.21
N GLN A 25 27.71 0.74 -13.26
CA GLN A 25 27.85 2.05 -12.64
C GLN A 25 29.25 2.27 -12.05
N LEU A 26 29.72 3.52 -12.04
CA LEU A 26 31.06 3.83 -11.54
C LEU A 26 31.19 3.44 -10.06
N VAL A 27 32.31 2.86 -9.67
CA VAL A 27 32.63 2.56 -8.27
C VAL A 27 33.72 3.50 -7.76
N GLN A 28 33.94 3.55 -6.44
CA GLN A 28 34.93 4.43 -5.82
C GLN A 28 36.33 4.33 -6.48
N GLU A 29 36.76 3.13 -6.86
CA GLU A 29 38.08 2.90 -7.47
C GLU A 29 38.21 3.57 -8.85
N ASP A 30 37.12 3.70 -9.60
CA ASP A 30 37.13 4.35 -10.91
C ASP A 30 37.53 5.83 -10.79
N PHE A 31 37.09 6.49 -9.72
CA PHE A 31 37.42 7.90 -9.46
C PHE A 31 38.88 8.15 -9.08
N LYS A 32 39.68 7.10 -8.81
CA LYS A 32 41.13 7.22 -8.59
C LYS A 32 41.94 7.20 -9.88
N GLN A 33 41.36 6.73 -10.99
CA GLN A 33 42.06 6.46 -12.24
C GLN A 33 41.44 7.30 -13.38
N PRO A 34 42.00 8.47 -13.72
CA PRO A 34 41.38 9.41 -14.67
C PRO A 34 41.04 8.81 -16.04
N GLU A 35 41.92 7.99 -16.61
CA GLU A 35 41.71 7.33 -17.91
C GLU A 35 40.58 6.30 -17.85
N LEU A 36 40.53 5.50 -16.78
CA LEU A 36 39.48 4.51 -16.56
C LEU A 36 38.12 5.20 -16.31
N LEU A 37 38.12 6.27 -15.51
CA LEU A 37 36.94 7.08 -15.24
C LEU A 37 36.35 7.63 -16.53
N LYS A 38 37.21 8.16 -17.41
CA LYS A 38 36.80 8.71 -18.72
C LYS A 38 36.13 7.63 -19.58
N SER A 39 36.82 6.52 -19.79
CA SER A 39 36.30 5.40 -20.60
C SER A 39 34.98 4.83 -20.05
N LYS A 40 34.86 4.62 -18.73
CA LYS A 40 33.62 4.12 -18.13
C LYS A 40 32.50 5.15 -18.15
N THR A 41 32.81 6.44 -18.02
CA THR A 41 31.82 7.52 -18.13
C THR A 41 31.24 7.58 -19.54
N GLU A 42 32.06 7.40 -20.58
CA GLU A 42 31.61 7.33 -21.98
C GLU A 42 30.66 6.13 -22.21
N LYS A 43 30.93 4.97 -21.59
CA LYS A 43 30.04 3.80 -21.64
C LYS A 43 28.72 3.98 -20.89
N LEU A 44 28.60 5.00 -20.04
CA LEU A 44 27.41 5.30 -19.25
C LEU A 44 26.67 6.53 -19.78
N ASP A 45 27.00 7.02 -20.98
CA ASP A 45 26.45 8.26 -21.56
C ASP A 45 24.92 8.25 -21.63
N ASN A 46 24.31 7.10 -21.95
CA ASN A 46 22.85 6.91 -21.99
C ASN A 46 22.15 7.14 -20.64
N TYR A 47 22.89 7.09 -19.53
CA TYR A 47 22.38 7.34 -18.18
C TYR A 47 22.77 8.70 -17.62
N LYS A 48 23.47 9.52 -18.42
CA LYS A 48 23.94 10.84 -18.04
C LYS A 48 22.76 11.78 -17.85
N CYS A 49 22.75 12.48 -16.72
CA CYS A 49 21.83 13.59 -16.50
C CYS A 49 22.44 14.59 -15.52
N THR A 50 21.80 15.74 -15.36
CA THR A 50 22.22 16.75 -14.39
C THR A 50 22.19 16.19 -12.97
N ALA A 51 23.09 16.65 -12.10
CA ALA A 51 23.14 16.24 -10.70
C ALA A 51 21.81 16.49 -9.97
N GLU A 52 21.07 17.53 -10.36
CA GLU A 52 19.71 17.80 -9.89
C GLU A 52 18.73 16.63 -10.16
N ASN A 53 18.80 16.04 -11.37
CA ASN A 53 17.94 14.94 -11.80
C ASN A 53 18.49 13.56 -11.42
N MET A 54 19.81 13.44 -11.20
CA MET A 54 20.46 12.18 -10.89
C MET A 54 20.03 11.61 -9.55
N TYR A 55 19.84 12.42 -8.52
CA TYR A 55 19.57 11.93 -7.15
C TYR A 55 18.07 11.79 -6.88
N THR A 56 17.65 10.68 -6.28
CA THR A 56 16.23 10.35 -6.06
C THR A 56 15.91 9.91 -4.62
N GLY A 57 16.80 10.18 -3.67
CA GLY A 57 16.53 9.92 -2.24
C GLY A 57 15.50 10.88 -1.63
N GLU A 58 14.88 10.48 -0.51
CA GLU A 58 13.78 11.24 0.11
C GLU A 58 14.15 12.68 0.47
N GLN A 59 15.34 12.92 1.03
CA GLN A 59 15.83 14.26 1.32
C GLN A 59 15.89 15.11 0.06
N HIS A 60 16.47 14.58 -1.02
CA HIS A 60 16.66 15.29 -2.29
C HIS A 60 15.32 15.62 -2.94
N ILE A 61 14.41 14.65 -3.03
CA ILE A 61 13.06 14.87 -3.60
C ILE A 61 12.32 15.98 -2.83
N ARG A 62 12.37 15.98 -1.50
CA ARG A 62 11.71 17.01 -0.68
C ARG A 62 12.39 18.38 -0.82
N LEU A 63 13.72 18.41 -0.81
CA LEU A 63 14.52 19.61 -1.05
C LEU A 63 14.16 20.25 -2.40
N MET A 64 14.11 19.45 -3.47
CA MET A 64 13.81 19.93 -4.82
C MET A 64 12.42 20.55 -4.93
N LYS A 65 11.43 20.06 -4.19
CA LYS A 65 10.12 20.71 -4.09
C LYS A 65 10.23 22.12 -3.48
N GLY A 66 11.14 22.34 -2.54
CA GLY A 66 11.42 23.67 -1.98
C GLY A 66 12.16 24.58 -2.96
N ILE A 67 13.22 24.07 -3.61
CA ILE A 67 14.01 24.79 -4.62
C ILE A 67 13.12 25.26 -5.77
N LYS A 68 12.26 24.38 -6.31
CA LYS A 68 11.34 24.70 -7.40
C LYS A 68 10.41 25.87 -7.02
N LYS A 69 9.83 25.85 -5.81
CA LYS A 69 8.96 26.93 -5.31
C LYS A 69 9.69 28.28 -5.19
N LEU A 70 10.93 28.27 -4.71
CA LEU A 70 11.75 29.49 -4.63
C LEU A 70 12.05 30.05 -6.03
N ARG A 71 12.43 29.19 -6.98
CA ARG A 71 12.69 29.58 -8.38
C ARG A 71 11.43 30.11 -9.08
N GLU A 72 10.26 29.50 -8.84
CA GLU A 72 8.95 29.97 -9.36
C GLU A 72 8.61 31.40 -8.90
N LYS A 73 9.08 31.83 -7.73
CA LYS A 73 8.93 33.20 -7.21
C LYS A 73 10.11 34.12 -7.56
N GLN A 74 10.90 33.75 -8.56
CA GLN A 74 12.08 34.49 -9.03
C GLN A 74 13.15 34.72 -7.94
N ALA A 75 13.19 33.89 -6.90
CA ALA A 75 14.28 33.93 -5.93
C ALA A 75 15.57 33.39 -6.57
N ASN A 76 16.68 34.09 -6.35
CA ASN A 76 17.98 33.67 -6.83
C ASN A 76 18.54 32.56 -5.93
N VAL A 77 18.28 31.29 -6.29
CA VAL A 77 18.68 30.12 -5.51
C VAL A 77 19.41 29.08 -6.34
N ASP A 78 20.61 28.71 -5.88
CA ASP A 78 21.42 27.66 -6.49
C ASP A 78 21.57 26.47 -5.56
N LEU A 79 21.54 25.28 -6.16
CA LEU A 79 21.77 24.01 -5.49
C LEU A 79 23.17 23.49 -5.83
N TRP A 80 23.93 23.18 -4.79
CA TRP A 80 25.20 22.48 -4.84
C TRP A 80 25.13 21.17 -4.05
N ILE A 81 25.86 20.17 -4.52
CA ILE A 81 25.77 18.81 -4.02
C ILE A 81 27.16 18.30 -3.65
N VAL A 82 27.30 17.83 -2.42
CA VAL A 82 28.47 17.08 -1.96
C VAL A 82 28.31 15.63 -2.43
N SER A 83 29.05 15.25 -3.45
CA SER A 83 29.06 13.93 -4.06
C SER A 83 30.32 13.16 -3.68
N ALA A 84 30.14 11.94 -3.14
CA ALA A 84 31.25 11.06 -2.80
C ALA A 84 32.03 10.51 -4.03
N GLY A 85 31.55 10.72 -5.25
CA GLY A 85 32.28 10.41 -6.49
C GLY A 85 32.83 11.68 -7.16
N TYR A 86 31.93 12.59 -7.53
CA TYR A 86 32.26 13.81 -8.28
C TYR A 86 32.73 15.05 -7.48
N GLY A 87 32.82 14.97 -6.15
CA GLY A 87 33.23 16.11 -5.32
C GLY A 87 32.10 17.12 -5.09
N PHE A 88 32.43 18.41 -5.02
CA PHE A 88 31.45 19.47 -4.77
C PHE A 88 30.96 20.07 -6.09
N ILE A 89 29.74 19.72 -6.50
CA ILE A 89 29.23 20.00 -7.85
C ILE A 89 27.94 20.82 -7.83
N GLY A 90 27.77 21.67 -8.84
CA GLY A 90 26.51 22.40 -9.06
C GLY A 90 25.41 21.50 -9.63
N SER A 91 24.16 21.87 -9.40
CA SER A 91 22.95 21.17 -9.85
C SER A 91 22.93 20.81 -11.35
N ASN A 92 23.46 21.69 -12.21
CA ASN A 92 23.49 21.48 -13.67
C ASN A 92 24.66 20.62 -14.15
N LYS A 93 25.59 20.21 -13.27
CA LYS A 93 26.71 19.35 -13.67
C LYS A 93 26.17 18.01 -14.13
N GLU A 94 26.45 17.65 -15.36
CA GLU A 94 26.12 16.32 -15.87
C GLU A 94 27.03 15.26 -15.25
N ILE A 95 26.41 14.20 -14.75
CA ILE A 95 27.06 13.06 -14.12
C ILE A 95 26.39 11.77 -14.57
N VAL A 96 27.10 10.64 -14.42
CA VAL A 96 26.55 9.30 -14.67
C VAL A 96 26.32 8.56 -13.34
N PRO A 97 25.53 7.47 -13.32
CA PRO A 97 25.31 6.70 -12.10
C PRO A 97 26.61 6.13 -11.52
N TYR A 98 26.68 6.10 -10.19
CA TYR A 98 27.83 5.59 -9.45
C TYR A 98 27.42 5.03 -8.09
N GLU A 99 28.22 4.11 -7.55
CA GLU A 99 28.11 3.53 -6.22
C GLU A 99 29.33 3.92 -5.38
N CYS A 100 29.22 5.06 -4.73
CA CYS A 100 30.18 5.55 -3.75
C CYS A 100 29.42 6.36 -2.70
N THR A 101 29.72 6.17 -1.42
CA THR A 101 29.15 6.93 -0.31
C THR A 101 30.20 7.13 0.78
N PHE A 102 30.18 8.29 1.43
CA PHE A 102 30.98 8.50 2.64
C PHE A 102 30.49 7.63 3.80
N ASP A 103 29.26 7.10 3.76
CA ASP A 103 28.67 6.36 4.87
C ASP A 103 29.37 5.01 5.15
N THR A 104 30.06 4.44 4.18
CA THR A 104 30.87 3.22 4.35
C THR A 104 32.32 3.52 4.77
N MET A 105 32.77 4.76 4.62
CA MET A 105 34.17 5.16 4.87
C MET A 105 34.44 5.48 6.35
N LYS A 106 35.68 5.26 6.79
CA LYS A 106 36.18 5.69 8.10
C LYS A 106 36.53 7.18 8.11
N ALA A 107 36.63 7.77 9.29
CA ALA A 107 36.89 9.20 9.48
C ALA A 107 38.14 9.73 8.70
N LYS A 108 39.29 9.07 8.87
CA LYS A 108 40.55 9.43 8.18
C LYS A 108 40.44 9.28 6.66
N GLU A 109 39.76 8.23 6.22
CA GLU A 109 39.51 7.96 4.79
C GLU A 109 38.63 9.03 4.16
N ILE A 110 37.58 9.50 4.85
CA ILE A 110 36.77 10.64 4.39
C ILE A 110 37.66 11.88 4.22
N ASP A 111 38.57 12.15 5.16
CA ASP A 111 39.43 13.34 5.09
C ASP A 111 40.38 13.30 3.88
N GLU A 112 41.01 12.14 3.62
CA GLU A 112 41.89 11.93 2.47
C GLU A 112 41.11 11.95 1.15
N TRP A 113 39.98 11.24 1.08
CA TRP A 113 39.12 11.16 -0.10
C TRP A 113 38.54 12.53 -0.48
N SER A 114 38.13 13.32 0.51
CA SER A 114 37.55 14.64 0.27
C SER A 114 38.59 15.64 -0.25
N LYS A 115 39.86 15.52 0.17
CA LYS A 115 40.97 16.31 -0.39
C LYS A 115 41.25 15.92 -1.85
N LEU A 116 41.23 14.62 -2.16
CA LEU A 116 41.38 14.13 -3.53
C LEU A 116 40.29 14.69 -4.45
N LEU A 117 39.03 14.69 -3.98
CA LEU A 117 37.88 15.25 -4.68
C LEU A 117 37.78 16.79 -4.61
N LYS A 118 38.75 17.45 -3.96
CA LYS A 118 38.82 18.91 -3.79
C LYS A 118 37.60 19.54 -3.10
N ILE A 119 36.79 18.76 -2.39
CA ILE A 119 35.55 19.21 -1.72
C ILE A 119 35.81 20.40 -0.79
N PRO A 120 36.81 20.39 0.12
CA PRO A 120 37.06 21.52 1.02
C PRO A 120 37.40 22.82 0.27
N LYS A 121 38.16 22.73 -0.83
CA LYS A 121 38.60 23.88 -1.63
C LYS A 121 37.43 24.45 -2.43
N ASP A 122 36.68 23.59 -3.10
CA ASP A 122 35.57 23.98 -3.97
C ASP A 122 34.39 24.51 -3.16
N PHE A 123 34.13 23.95 -1.98
CA PHE A 123 33.16 24.50 -1.04
C PHE A 123 33.44 25.98 -0.74
N ARG A 124 34.67 26.30 -0.31
CA ARG A 124 35.06 27.68 0.06
C ARG A 124 35.05 28.64 -1.13
N SER A 125 35.47 28.19 -2.32
CA SER A 125 35.51 29.04 -3.52
C SER A 125 34.12 29.44 -4.02
N VAL A 126 33.11 28.60 -3.76
CA VAL A 126 31.72 28.85 -4.17
C VAL A 126 31.01 29.82 -3.23
N LEU A 127 31.32 29.80 -1.93
CA LEU A 127 30.61 30.61 -0.92
C LEU A 127 30.57 32.10 -1.28
N GLY A 128 31.68 32.68 -1.78
CA GLY A 128 31.78 34.11 -2.09
C GLY A 128 30.86 34.63 -3.20
N LYS A 129 30.13 33.76 -3.89
CA LYS A 129 29.17 34.13 -4.95
C LYS A 129 27.75 34.38 -4.43
N TYR A 130 27.51 34.11 -3.15
CA TYR A 130 26.18 34.10 -2.53
C TYR A 130 26.11 35.05 -1.35
N ASP A 131 24.91 35.27 -0.83
CA ASP A 131 24.65 36.13 0.31
C ASP A 131 24.30 35.37 1.59
N LEU A 132 23.80 34.13 1.45
CA LEU A 132 23.36 33.25 2.53
C LEU A 132 23.46 31.80 2.07
N GLY A 133 23.92 30.90 2.94
CA GLY A 133 23.96 29.46 2.65
C GLY A 133 23.14 28.62 3.62
N ILE A 134 22.47 27.57 3.12
CA ILE A 134 21.75 26.57 3.91
C ILE A 134 22.31 25.18 3.58
N VAL A 135 22.78 24.46 4.60
CA VAL A 135 23.56 23.23 4.49
C VAL A 135 22.82 22.05 5.11
N LEU A 136 22.43 21.08 4.28
CA LEU A 136 21.64 19.90 4.63
C LEU A 136 22.49 18.62 4.65
N LEU A 137 23.65 18.65 5.31
CA LEU A 137 24.60 17.53 5.30
C LEU A 137 24.49 16.67 6.56
N GLY A 138 24.54 15.34 6.38
CA GLY A 138 24.74 14.39 7.48
C GLY A 138 26.15 14.45 8.05
N LYS A 139 26.38 13.86 9.23
CA LYS A 139 27.66 13.95 9.96
C LYS A 139 28.89 13.61 9.11
N LYS A 140 28.84 12.52 8.33
CA LYS A 140 29.96 12.08 7.48
C LYS A 140 30.18 12.99 6.26
N TYR A 141 29.11 13.47 5.63
CA TYR A 141 29.19 14.44 4.54
C TYR A 141 29.64 15.83 5.02
N LEU A 142 29.27 16.22 6.24
CA LEU A 142 29.73 17.46 6.85
C LEU A 142 31.23 17.39 7.16
N ARG A 143 31.74 16.23 7.61
CA ARG A 143 33.18 15.99 7.78
C ARG A 143 33.95 16.20 6.47
N SER A 144 33.38 15.84 5.32
CA SER A 144 34.03 16.01 4.02
C SER A 144 34.38 17.47 3.68
N LEU A 145 33.70 18.44 4.29
CA LEU A 145 33.99 19.87 4.12
C LEU A 145 35.28 20.31 4.85
N GLN A 146 35.73 19.53 5.84
CA GLN A 146 36.90 19.83 6.69
C GLN A 146 36.85 21.25 7.23
N ILE A 147 35.75 21.56 7.91
CA ILE A 147 35.55 22.85 8.58
C ILE A 147 36.45 22.88 9.82
N GLU A 148 37.30 23.90 9.91
CA GLU A 148 38.20 24.09 11.03
C GLU A 148 37.47 24.71 12.24
N LYS A 149 38.01 24.47 13.43
CA LYS A 149 37.46 25.07 14.65
C LYS A 149 37.62 26.60 14.57
N ASN A 150 36.51 27.33 14.70
CA ASN A 150 36.43 28.79 14.59
C ASN A 150 36.68 29.36 13.18
N GLU A 151 36.55 28.55 12.14
CA GLU A 151 36.61 29.04 10.76
C GLU A 151 35.56 30.14 10.50
N GLN A 152 35.96 31.21 9.81
CA GLN A 152 35.06 32.27 9.35
C GLN A 152 34.64 31.99 7.90
N PHE A 153 33.33 31.89 7.66
CA PHE A 153 32.82 31.74 6.30
C PHE A 153 32.68 33.11 5.63
N SER A 154 32.83 33.20 4.32
CA SER A 154 32.62 34.45 3.58
C SER A 154 31.15 34.91 3.57
N ILE A 155 30.22 34.00 3.88
CA ILE A 155 28.78 34.25 3.98
C ILE A 155 28.22 33.58 5.24
N PRO A 156 27.09 34.06 5.78
CA PRO A 156 26.41 33.35 6.85
C PRO A 156 25.91 31.97 6.39
N LEU A 157 26.11 30.94 7.22
CA LEU A 157 25.72 29.56 6.93
C LEU A 157 24.76 29.00 7.98
N ILE A 158 23.69 28.35 7.55
CA ILE A 158 22.73 27.67 8.40
C ILE A 158 22.83 26.16 8.17
N PHE A 159 23.21 25.40 9.20
CA PHE A 159 23.42 23.96 9.14
C PHE A 159 22.24 23.19 9.72
N PHE A 160 21.63 22.32 8.93
CA PHE A 160 20.62 21.35 9.38
C PHE A 160 21.33 20.04 9.73
N CYS A 161 21.75 19.89 10.98
CA CYS A 161 22.50 18.72 11.44
C CYS A 161 22.21 18.39 12.91
N SER A 162 22.69 17.23 13.38
CA SER A 162 22.81 16.96 14.82
C SER A 162 23.80 17.93 15.45
N GLN A 163 23.69 18.23 16.75
CA GLN A 163 24.55 19.22 17.41
C GLN A 163 26.05 18.92 17.20
N GLU A 164 26.74 19.79 16.46
CA GLU A 164 28.19 19.72 16.22
C GLU A 164 28.83 21.02 16.72
N LYS A 165 29.44 20.98 17.91
CA LYS A 165 29.92 22.19 18.64
C LYS A 165 30.89 23.05 17.81
N GLN A 166 31.57 22.46 16.83
CA GLN A 166 32.55 23.12 15.96
C GLN A 166 31.96 24.09 14.93
N LEU A 167 30.65 24.04 14.64
CA LEU A 167 30.01 24.86 13.60
C LEU A 167 29.40 26.17 14.11
N ASN A 168 29.48 26.44 15.42
CA ASN A 168 29.00 27.68 16.04
C ASN A 168 30.01 28.84 15.94
N GLY A 169 31.04 28.72 15.09
CA GLY A 169 31.99 29.80 14.77
C GLY A 169 31.34 30.98 14.05
N SER A 170 32.09 32.08 13.88
CA SER A 170 31.63 33.50 13.78
C SER A 170 30.52 33.91 12.78
N ASN A 171 29.97 33.01 11.96
CA ASN A 171 28.72 33.23 11.21
C ASN A 171 27.99 31.92 10.80
N GLY A 172 28.32 30.80 11.45
CA GLY A 172 27.61 29.53 11.34
C GLY A 172 26.49 29.41 12.37
N THR A 173 25.31 28.98 11.96
CA THR A 173 24.16 28.73 12.84
C THR A 173 23.65 27.31 12.65
N ILE A 174 23.46 26.58 13.74
CA ILE A 174 22.93 25.22 13.69
C ILE A 174 21.43 25.24 13.97
N TYR A 175 20.66 24.58 13.11
CA TYR A 175 19.30 24.13 13.43
C TYR A 175 19.32 22.61 13.67
N PRO A 176 18.96 22.15 14.89
CA PRO A 176 19.07 20.74 15.24
C PRO A 176 18.11 19.89 14.41
N THR A 177 18.58 18.73 13.96
CA THR A 177 17.76 17.72 13.29
C THR A 177 17.88 16.37 14.00
N SER A 178 16.95 16.11 14.92
CA SER A 178 16.89 14.91 15.76
C SER A 178 15.57 14.14 15.58
N ILE A 179 15.40 13.05 16.34
CA ILE A 179 14.14 12.30 16.42
C ILE A 179 12.99 13.22 16.86
N GLN A 180 13.26 14.21 17.71
CA GLN A 180 12.26 15.16 18.16
C GLN A 180 11.75 16.00 16.99
N GLU A 181 12.64 16.58 16.19
CA GLU A 181 12.23 17.33 14.98
C GLU A 181 11.58 16.42 13.92
N ALA A 182 12.01 15.16 13.80
CA ALA A 182 11.32 14.19 12.93
C ALA A 182 9.84 14.01 13.32
N LYS A 183 9.55 13.93 14.63
CA LYS A 183 8.18 13.89 15.16
C LYS A 183 7.46 15.22 14.92
N ASP A 184 8.10 16.34 15.22
CA ASP A 184 7.50 17.68 15.11
C ASP A 184 7.16 18.06 13.65
N PHE A 185 7.94 17.57 12.68
CA PHE A 185 7.70 17.80 11.25
C PHE A 185 6.94 16.63 10.59
N HIS A 186 6.54 15.61 11.34
CA HIS A 186 5.82 14.42 10.85
C HIS A 186 6.49 13.75 9.64
N CYS A 187 7.81 13.57 9.70
CA CYS A 187 8.56 12.92 8.63
C CYS A 187 9.69 12.04 9.17
N GLY A 188 10.04 10.98 8.44
CA GLY A 188 11.18 10.13 8.79
C GLY A 188 12.51 10.89 8.79
N LEU A 189 13.47 10.42 9.60
CA LEU A 189 14.79 11.07 9.77
C LEU A 189 15.54 11.26 8.44
N VAL A 190 15.44 10.29 7.52
CA VAL A 190 16.11 10.34 6.21
C VAL A 190 15.60 11.49 5.35
N GLY A 191 14.32 11.86 5.45
CA GLY A 191 13.72 12.98 4.69
C GLY A 191 13.69 14.31 5.44
N LEU A 192 14.04 14.33 6.73
CA LEU A 192 13.78 15.44 7.65
C LEU A 192 14.36 16.78 7.19
N LYS A 193 15.64 16.82 6.81
CA LYS A 193 16.30 18.07 6.39
C LYS A 193 15.65 18.67 5.15
N GLY A 194 15.31 17.81 4.19
CA GLY A 194 14.60 18.20 2.97
C GLY A 194 13.18 18.69 3.26
N GLU A 195 12.48 18.07 4.21
CA GLU A 195 11.15 18.50 4.65
C GLU A 195 11.18 19.88 5.34
N ILE A 196 12.11 20.08 6.27
CA ILE A 196 12.30 21.37 6.96
C ILE A 196 12.61 22.47 5.92
N PHE A 197 13.56 22.21 5.00
CA PHE A 197 13.89 23.16 3.95
C PHE A 197 12.71 23.46 3.04
N LYS A 198 11.93 22.45 2.63
CA LYS A 198 10.74 22.64 1.80
C LYS A 198 9.74 23.59 2.47
N ARG A 199 9.50 23.42 3.78
CA ARG A 199 8.58 24.30 4.54
C ARG A 199 9.16 25.69 4.73
N PHE A 200 10.46 25.79 5.00
CA PHE A 200 11.18 27.06 5.02
C PHE A 200 11.01 27.82 3.71
N ALA A 201 11.26 27.17 2.57
CA ALA A 201 11.11 27.72 1.23
C ALA A 201 9.67 28.23 0.98
N GLN A 202 8.66 27.46 1.41
CA GLN A 202 7.25 27.86 1.32
C GLN A 202 6.96 29.12 2.13
N HIS A 203 7.52 29.23 3.34
CA HIS A 203 7.34 30.40 4.19
C HIS A 203 8.04 31.64 3.63
N VAL A 204 9.24 31.47 3.06
CA VAL A 204 9.96 32.53 2.32
C VAL A 204 9.10 33.06 1.17
N CYS A 205 8.42 32.19 0.42
CA CYS A 205 7.52 32.59 -0.67
C CYS A 205 6.30 33.40 -0.20
N GLN A 206 5.92 33.30 1.08
CA GLN A 206 4.78 34.01 1.66
C GLN A 206 5.16 35.36 2.28
N LYS A 207 6.43 35.55 2.66
CA LYS A 207 6.93 36.78 3.29
C LYS A 207 8.25 37.22 2.67
N THR A 208 8.23 38.37 1.98
CA THR A 208 9.32 38.86 1.14
C THR A 208 10.61 39.25 1.88
N ASN A 209 10.62 39.36 3.21
CA ASN A 209 11.79 39.85 3.96
C ASN A 209 12.64 38.77 4.67
N ILE A 210 12.21 37.50 4.68
CA ILE A 210 12.86 36.46 5.51
C ILE A 210 14.33 36.24 5.15
N LEU A 211 14.67 36.20 3.86
CA LEU A 211 16.06 35.99 3.43
C LEU A 211 16.97 37.16 3.83
N ASN A 212 16.47 38.40 3.73
CA ASN A 212 17.19 39.58 4.18
C ASN A 212 17.42 39.59 5.69
N THR A 213 16.43 39.13 6.44
CA THR A 213 16.55 38.94 7.89
C THR A 213 17.59 37.89 8.22
N LEU A 214 17.56 36.72 7.58
CA LEU A 214 18.54 35.65 7.83
C LEU A 214 19.95 35.98 7.37
N LYS A 215 20.11 36.78 6.32
CA LYS A 215 21.41 37.33 5.90
C LYS A 215 22.05 38.17 7.03
N LYS A 216 21.25 38.97 7.75
CA LYS A 216 21.73 39.83 8.85
C LYS A 216 21.80 39.08 10.19
N GLN A 217 20.84 38.20 10.44
CA GLN A 217 20.66 37.48 11.71
C GLN A 217 20.30 36.00 11.46
N PRO A 218 21.28 35.13 11.12
CA PRO A 218 21.01 33.72 10.78
C PRO A 218 20.36 32.93 11.92
N LYS A 219 20.60 33.32 13.18
CA LYS A 219 19.98 32.72 14.38
C LYS A 219 18.46 32.79 14.40
N GLU A 220 17.86 33.75 13.70
CA GLU A 220 16.41 33.85 13.59
C GLU A 220 15.78 32.63 12.93
N ILE A 221 16.54 31.81 12.20
CA ILE A 221 16.04 30.56 11.60
C ILE A 221 15.38 29.66 12.66
N VAL A 222 15.92 29.64 13.88
CA VAL A 222 15.38 28.86 14.99
C VAL A 222 14.00 29.38 15.37
N THR A 223 13.85 30.69 15.52
CA THR A 223 12.57 31.34 15.84
C THR A 223 11.55 31.17 14.72
N ILE A 224 11.98 31.34 13.46
CA ILE A 224 11.15 31.20 12.26
C ILE A 224 10.61 29.77 12.16
N LEU A 225 11.46 28.76 12.28
CA LEU A 225 11.06 27.36 12.21
C LEU A 225 10.26 26.91 13.45
N ASN A 226 10.58 27.41 14.65
CA ASN A 226 9.79 27.15 15.86
C ASN A 226 8.41 27.81 15.82
N THR A 227 8.27 28.97 15.19
CA THR A 227 6.97 29.61 14.99
C THR A 227 6.12 28.80 14.00
N MET A 228 6.73 28.27 12.93
CA MET A 228 6.07 27.30 12.03
C MET A 228 5.66 26.01 12.77
N ARG A 229 6.46 25.55 13.73
CA ARG A 229 6.11 24.43 14.63
C ARG A 229 4.90 24.76 15.49
N LYS A 230 4.85 25.95 16.11
CA LYS A 230 3.74 26.38 16.98
C LYS A 230 2.44 26.63 16.21
N ALA A 231 2.47 27.24 15.02
CA ALA A 231 1.28 27.45 14.20
C ALA A 231 0.61 26.12 13.79
N ASN A 232 1.41 25.09 13.49
CA ASN A 232 0.92 23.73 13.25
C ASN A 232 0.41 23.04 14.52
N ASN A 233 1.07 23.25 15.67
CA ASN A 233 0.61 22.73 16.96
C ASN A 233 -0.67 23.41 17.47
N SER A 234 -0.95 24.67 17.12
CA SER A 234 -2.21 25.35 17.42
C SER A 234 -3.38 24.85 16.58
N GLN A 235 -3.10 24.42 15.34
CA GLN A 235 -4.04 23.68 14.49
C GLN A 235 -4.28 22.27 15.06
N HIS A 236 -3.24 21.62 15.60
CA HIS A 236 -3.34 20.33 16.29
C HIS A 236 -3.91 20.39 17.73
N LYS A 237 -3.90 21.55 18.40
CA LYS A 237 -4.53 21.72 19.72
C LYS A 237 -6.05 21.82 19.60
N LYS A 238 -6.57 22.38 18.50
CA LYS A 238 -8.00 22.31 18.17
C LYS A 238 -8.46 20.89 17.80
N ASP A 239 -7.56 20.02 17.32
CA ASP A 239 -7.84 18.60 17.10
C ASP A 239 -7.72 17.73 18.36
N LYS A 240 -7.13 18.25 19.46
CA LYS A 240 -6.94 17.51 20.72
C LYS A 240 -8.04 17.73 21.77
N ASP A 241 -8.87 18.76 21.62
CA ASP A 241 -10.02 19.00 22.52
C ASP A 241 -11.32 18.28 22.10
N LEU A 242 -11.23 17.31 21.17
CA LEU A 242 -12.31 16.34 20.92
C LEU A 242 -12.20 15.09 21.82
N GLY A 243 -11.29 15.10 22.80
CA GLY A 243 -10.91 13.93 23.60
C GLY A 243 -11.74 13.64 24.85
N ASN A 244 -12.80 14.41 25.15
CA ASN A 244 -13.75 14.09 26.23
C ASN A 244 -15.15 14.52 25.82
N LEU A 245 -15.85 13.67 25.07
CA LEU A 245 -17.31 13.78 24.96
C LEU A 245 -17.93 13.10 26.18
N PRO A 246 -18.80 13.79 26.95
CA PRO A 246 -19.46 13.19 28.11
C PRO A 246 -20.28 11.97 27.68
N LYS A 247 -20.37 10.96 28.57
CA LYS A 247 -21.29 9.82 28.42
C LYS A 247 -22.69 10.35 28.13
N GLY A 248 -23.17 10.13 26.90
CA GLY A 248 -24.51 10.55 26.44
C GLY A 248 -24.56 11.58 25.31
N TYR A 249 -23.44 11.91 24.63
CA TYR A 249 -23.48 12.82 23.47
C TYR A 249 -24.29 12.19 22.30
N LYS A 250 -25.43 12.81 21.94
CA LYS A 250 -26.25 12.39 20.80
C LYS A 250 -25.58 12.85 19.49
N LEU A 251 -25.33 11.90 18.61
CA LEU A 251 -24.81 12.08 17.25
C LEU A 251 -25.66 13.11 16.48
N SER A 252 -25.07 14.22 16.05
CA SER A 252 -25.70 15.07 15.05
C SER A 252 -25.66 14.35 13.70
N GLU A 253 -26.80 14.28 13.01
CA GLU A 253 -26.99 13.65 11.69
C GLU A 253 -26.11 14.22 10.56
N LYS A 254 -25.31 15.26 10.83
CA LYS A 254 -24.39 15.85 9.85
C LYS A 254 -22.99 15.22 10.00
N CYS A 255 -22.59 14.51 8.95
CA CYS A 255 -21.22 14.02 8.76
C CYS A 255 -20.21 15.14 9.11
N PRO A 256 -19.19 14.90 9.96
CA PRO A 256 -18.24 15.94 10.40
C PRO A 256 -17.28 16.43 9.31
N PHE A 257 -17.58 16.12 8.04
CA PHE A 257 -16.80 16.50 6.88
C PHE A 257 -16.92 18.00 6.50
N GLU A 258 -17.72 18.78 7.22
CA GLU A 258 -17.78 20.24 7.05
C GLU A 258 -16.61 20.99 7.71
N LEU A 259 -15.57 20.30 8.17
CA LEU A 259 -14.27 20.89 8.51
C LEU A 259 -13.53 21.37 7.24
N ARG A 260 -14.01 22.49 6.67
CA ARG A 260 -13.42 23.26 5.56
C ARG A 260 -12.09 23.96 5.93
N LEU A 261 -11.40 23.50 6.97
CA LEU A 261 -10.17 24.13 7.45
C LEU A 261 -8.99 23.68 6.59
N GLY A 262 -8.49 24.58 5.74
CA GLY A 262 -7.28 24.39 4.94
C GLY A 262 -7.48 23.94 3.49
N LEU A 263 -8.73 23.82 3.02
CA LEU A 263 -9.02 23.67 1.59
C LEU A 263 -9.04 25.06 0.92
N PRO A 264 -8.47 25.20 -0.29
CA PRO A 264 -8.62 26.39 -1.11
C PRO A 264 -10.09 26.73 -1.33
N THR A 265 -10.43 28.02 -1.38
CA THR A 265 -11.83 28.48 -1.53
C THR A 265 -12.48 28.04 -2.84
N ASP A 266 -11.68 27.83 -3.88
CA ASP A 266 -12.05 27.31 -5.19
C ASP A 266 -12.11 25.77 -5.24
N TYR A 267 -11.54 25.07 -4.26
CA TYR A 267 -11.65 23.63 -4.15
C TYR A 267 -13.04 23.23 -3.63
N LYS A 268 -13.90 22.75 -4.53
CA LYS A 268 -15.16 22.12 -4.16
C LYS A 268 -14.93 20.61 -4.02
N PRO A 269 -15.30 19.95 -2.90
CA PRO A 269 -15.29 18.50 -2.83
C PRO A 269 -16.24 17.91 -3.89
N PRO A 270 -16.06 16.66 -4.33
CA PRO A 270 -17.00 16.04 -5.24
C PRO A 270 -18.38 15.94 -4.57
N LYS A 271 -19.46 15.96 -5.35
CA LYS A 271 -20.82 15.69 -4.86
C LYS A 271 -21.02 14.18 -4.74
N ARG A 272 -21.56 13.72 -3.61
CA ARG A 272 -21.94 12.32 -3.40
C ARG A 272 -23.29 12.04 -4.03
N VAL A 273 -23.48 10.83 -4.53
CA VAL A 273 -24.79 10.34 -4.91
C VAL A 273 -25.44 9.80 -3.64
N GLU A 274 -26.50 10.46 -3.17
CA GLU A 274 -27.30 9.94 -2.06
C GLU A 274 -28.34 8.99 -2.63
N ILE A 275 -28.30 7.74 -2.20
CA ILE A 275 -29.18 6.68 -2.68
C ILE A 275 -29.85 6.04 -1.48
N ALA A 276 -31.17 5.96 -1.54
CA ALA A 276 -31.93 5.23 -0.55
C ALA A 276 -31.54 3.75 -0.60
N TYR A 277 -31.05 3.22 0.52
CA TYR A 277 -30.84 1.80 0.66
C TYR A 277 -32.20 1.10 0.81
N THR A 278 -32.45 0.09 -0.04
CA THR A 278 -33.65 -0.74 0.05
C THR A 278 -33.23 -2.18 0.35
N PRO A 279 -33.47 -2.68 1.58
CA PRO A 279 -33.16 -4.06 1.94
C PRO A 279 -33.92 -5.07 1.07
N ARG A 280 -33.26 -6.16 0.65
CA ARG A 280 -33.91 -7.28 -0.04
C ARG A 280 -34.64 -8.18 0.96
N LYS A 281 -35.88 -7.83 1.31
CA LYS A 281 -36.67 -8.54 2.33
C LYS A 281 -36.91 -10.02 2.01
N ASP A 282 -37.13 -10.35 0.73
CA ASP A 282 -37.45 -11.71 0.28
C ASP A 282 -36.21 -12.52 -0.17
N ALA A 283 -35.00 -11.99 0.05
CA ALA A 283 -33.78 -12.69 -0.34
C ALA A 283 -33.56 -13.96 0.49
N LYS A 284 -33.37 -15.09 -0.20
CA LYS A 284 -33.00 -16.37 0.41
C LYS A 284 -31.58 -16.37 0.97
N MET A 285 -30.71 -15.53 0.39
CA MET A 285 -29.32 -15.37 0.82
C MET A 285 -28.84 -13.93 0.60
N LEU A 286 -28.08 -13.40 1.57
CA LEU A 286 -27.51 -12.05 1.53
C LEU A 286 -26.02 -12.05 1.18
N TYR A 287 -25.56 -11.01 0.47
CA TYR A 287 -24.15 -10.83 0.09
C TYR A 287 -23.53 -9.62 0.78
N PHE A 288 -22.46 -9.85 1.52
CA PHE A 288 -21.64 -8.82 2.15
C PHE A 288 -20.35 -8.57 1.37
N ILE A 289 -19.99 -7.31 1.17
CA ILE A 289 -18.67 -6.96 0.62
C ILE A 289 -17.68 -6.75 1.78
N PRO A 290 -16.52 -7.43 1.80
CA PRO A 290 -15.46 -7.10 2.75
C PRO A 290 -14.85 -5.74 2.44
N GLU A 291 -14.65 -4.92 3.47
CA GLU A 291 -14.08 -3.58 3.34
C GLU A 291 -12.55 -3.54 3.51
N TRP A 292 -11.87 -2.96 2.52
CA TRP A 292 -10.41 -2.83 2.39
C TRP A 292 -9.96 -1.42 1.96
N ASP A 293 -10.73 -0.38 2.31
CA ASP A 293 -10.53 0.99 1.83
C ASP A 293 -10.58 1.08 0.30
N ASP A 294 -11.45 0.29 -0.32
CA ASP A 294 -11.64 0.28 -1.76
C ASP A 294 -12.51 1.48 -2.17
N ARG A 295 -11.80 2.56 -2.47
CA ARG A 295 -12.34 3.83 -2.96
C ARG A 295 -11.59 4.31 -4.21
N VAL A 296 -12.23 5.17 -5.01
CA VAL A 296 -11.63 5.81 -6.20
C VAL A 296 -11.97 7.30 -6.29
N ASP A 297 -11.08 8.11 -6.86
CA ASP A 297 -11.31 9.56 -7.05
C ASP A 297 -12.34 9.75 -8.17
N PRO A 298 -13.57 10.22 -7.89
CA PRO A 298 -14.61 10.40 -8.92
C PRO A 298 -14.26 11.40 -10.02
N ARG A 299 -13.19 12.20 -9.84
CA ARG A 299 -12.68 13.23 -10.76
C ARG A 299 -11.25 12.95 -11.23
N TYR A 300 -10.79 11.71 -11.10
CA TYR A 300 -9.49 11.30 -11.60
C TYR A 300 -9.30 11.68 -13.07
N ASP A 301 -8.20 12.34 -13.40
CA ASP A 301 -7.87 12.67 -14.78
C ASP A 301 -7.22 11.47 -15.45
N PHE A 302 -7.99 10.75 -16.27
CA PHE A 302 -7.52 9.59 -17.02
C PHE A 302 -6.56 9.94 -18.17
N ILE A 303 -6.55 11.18 -18.65
CA ILE A 303 -5.66 11.63 -19.72
C ILE A 303 -4.25 11.78 -19.17
N ASN A 304 -4.12 12.40 -18.01
CA ASN A 304 -2.83 12.77 -17.41
C ASN A 304 -2.43 11.90 -16.21
N ASP A 305 -3.29 10.98 -15.77
CA ASP A 305 -3.10 10.04 -14.66
C ASP A 305 -2.82 10.71 -13.29
N PHE A 306 -3.51 11.81 -12.95
CA PHE A 306 -3.39 12.47 -11.64
C PHE A 306 -4.74 12.62 -10.92
N HIS A 307 -4.70 12.84 -9.60
CA HIS A 307 -5.88 13.11 -8.78
C HIS A 307 -6.30 14.58 -8.82
N TYR A 308 -7.59 14.86 -8.81
CA TYR A 308 -8.10 16.24 -8.96
C TYR A 308 -7.54 17.21 -7.91
N SER A 309 -7.32 16.74 -6.68
CA SER A 309 -6.71 17.53 -5.60
C SER A 309 -5.31 18.06 -5.93
N GLU A 310 -4.56 17.36 -6.79
CA GLU A 310 -3.21 17.74 -7.18
C GLU A 310 -3.18 19.00 -8.04
N LEU A 311 -4.26 19.30 -8.80
CA LEU A 311 -4.41 20.56 -9.55
C LEU A 311 -4.38 21.80 -8.65
N PHE A 312 -4.77 21.63 -7.39
CA PHE A 312 -4.80 22.69 -6.38
C PHE A 312 -3.56 22.65 -5.45
N GLY A 313 -2.56 21.84 -5.80
CA GLY A 313 -1.35 21.65 -4.99
C GLY A 313 -1.62 20.95 -3.65
N LEU A 314 -2.78 20.31 -3.48
CA LEU A 314 -3.15 19.59 -2.28
C LEU A 314 -2.59 18.17 -2.30
N GLN A 315 -2.18 17.69 -1.13
CA GLN A 315 -1.96 16.26 -0.97
C GLN A 315 -3.32 15.56 -1.06
N HIS A 316 -3.38 14.56 -1.95
CA HIS A 316 -4.54 13.71 -2.09
C HIS A 316 -4.78 12.92 -0.79
N ASP A 317 -6.01 12.97 -0.28
CA ASP A 317 -6.44 12.19 0.88
C ASP A 317 -7.53 11.23 0.43
N SER A 318 -7.19 9.94 0.36
CA SER A 318 -8.08 8.90 -0.18
C SER A 318 -9.30 8.61 0.69
N TYR A 319 -9.40 9.13 1.91
CA TYR A 319 -10.67 9.12 2.61
C TYR A 319 -11.51 10.28 2.11
N ARG A 320 -11.02 11.53 2.20
CA ARG A 320 -11.76 12.74 1.76
C ARG A 320 -12.20 12.68 0.30
N ASP A 321 -11.25 12.40 -0.59
CA ASP A 321 -11.37 12.68 -2.01
C ASP A 321 -11.94 11.49 -2.80
N ASP A 322 -11.72 10.26 -2.31
CA ASP A 322 -12.16 9.04 -3.00
C ASP A 322 -13.48 8.50 -2.45
N TYR A 323 -14.21 7.83 -3.33
CA TYR A 323 -15.58 7.36 -3.11
C TYR A 323 -15.66 5.83 -3.14
N TYR A 324 -16.49 5.28 -2.26
CA TYR A 324 -16.89 3.89 -2.29
C TYR A 324 -17.76 3.55 -3.50
N SER A 325 -17.90 2.25 -3.80
CA SER A 325 -18.80 1.78 -4.85
C SER A 325 -20.24 2.27 -4.65
N HIS A 326 -20.77 2.21 -3.42
CA HIS A 326 -22.13 2.67 -3.12
C HIS A 326 -22.32 4.19 -3.19
N GLU A 327 -21.23 4.99 -3.24
CA GLU A 327 -21.29 6.44 -3.48
C GLU A 327 -21.22 6.79 -4.98
N LEU A 328 -20.98 5.81 -5.85
CA LEU A 328 -20.80 5.98 -7.31
C LEU A 328 -21.89 5.31 -8.15
N MET A 329 -22.37 4.15 -7.72
CA MET A 329 -23.42 3.37 -8.40
C MET A 329 -24.77 4.08 -8.30
N LYS A 330 -25.75 3.78 -9.17
CA LYS A 330 -27.15 4.25 -9.03
C LYS A 330 -27.97 3.38 -8.07
N GLN A 331 -27.44 2.23 -7.69
CA GLN A 331 -28.03 1.26 -6.77
C GLN A 331 -26.91 0.53 -6.03
N TYR A 332 -27.21 0.01 -4.84
CA TYR A 332 -26.26 -0.82 -4.10
C TYR A 332 -25.91 -2.10 -4.87
N ASN A 333 -24.64 -2.50 -4.80
CA ASN A 333 -24.10 -3.72 -5.40
C ASN A 333 -23.69 -4.78 -4.36
N TYR A 334 -24.28 -4.71 -3.17
CA TYR A 334 -24.19 -5.66 -2.07
C TYR A 334 -25.30 -5.37 -1.05
N ASP A 335 -25.65 -6.37 -0.23
CA ASP A 335 -26.65 -6.24 0.83
C ASP A 335 -26.06 -5.72 2.14
N GLY A 336 -24.74 -5.82 2.33
CA GLY A 336 -24.08 -5.39 3.55
C GLY A 336 -22.58 -5.24 3.38
N ILE A 337 -21.92 -4.77 4.45
CA ILE A 337 -20.47 -4.55 4.49
C ILE A 337 -19.89 -5.35 5.66
N LEU A 338 -18.81 -6.09 5.42
CA LEU A 338 -18.04 -6.76 6.48
C LEU A 338 -16.78 -5.94 6.76
N VAL A 339 -16.53 -5.63 8.03
CA VAL A 339 -15.37 -4.85 8.46
C VAL A 339 -14.60 -5.57 9.56
N SER A 340 -13.30 -5.70 9.32
CA SER A 340 -12.38 -6.28 10.28
C SER A 340 -11.76 -5.25 11.22
N LYS A 341 -11.75 -5.57 12.51
CA LYS A 341 -11.04 -4.80 13.54
C LYS A 341 -9.56 -4.64 13.21
N VAL A 342 -8.86 -5.71 12.82
CA VAL A 342 -7.44 -5.66 12.43
C VAL A 342 -7.22 -4.60 11.33
N THR A 343 -8.04 -4.61 10.28
CA THR A 343 -7.93 -3.67 9.15
C THR A 343 -8.22 -2.22 9.55
N ILE A 344 -8.95 -1.98 10.64
CA ILE A 344 -9.12 -0.64 11.23
C ILE A 344 -7.87 -0.23 12.03
N GLU A 345 -7.27 -1.16 12.76
CA GLU A 345 -6.17 -0.91 13.68
C GLU A 345 -4.79 -0.80 12.99
N GLU A 346 -4.66 -1.24 11.74
CA GLU A 346 -3.46 -1.08 10.91
C GLU A 346 -3.01 0.39 10.77
N SER A 347 -3.94 1.34 10.88
CA SER A 347 -3.65 2.78 10.79
C SER A 347 -4.21 3.52 11.99
N LYS A 348 -3.31 4.14 12.78
CA LYS A 348 -3.72 4.99 13.93
C LYS A 348 -4.70 6.09 13.53
N LYS A 349 -4.49 6.71 12.35
CA LYS A 349 -5.41 7.73 11.81
C LYS A 349 -6.78 7.13 11.50
N LYS A 350 -6.82 5.95 10.88
CA LYS A 350 -8.07 5.24 10.57
C LYS A 350 -8.82 4.86 11.84
N LYS A 351 -8.13 4.22 12.80
CA LYS A 351 -8.70 3.85 14.10
C LYS A 351 -9.33 5.06 14.80
N GLN A 352 -8.58 6.14 14.98
CA GLN A 352 -9.09 7.37 15.60
C GLN A 352 -10.31 7.94 14.87
N LEU A 353 -10.28 7.91 13.54
CA LEU A 353 -11.39 8.40 12.73
C LEU A 353 -12.64 7.52 12.93
N VAL A 354 -12.52 6.20 12.79
CA VAL A 354 -13.65 5.27 13.03
C VAL A 354 -14.19 5.43 14.45
N GLU A 355 -13.32 5.50 15.46
CA GLU A 355 -13.73 5.64 16.86
C GLU A 355 -14.43 6.97 17.17
N SER A 356 -14.13 8.03 16.41
CA SER A 356 -14.81 9.32 16.54
C SER A 356 -16.13 9.41 15.78
N LEU A 357 -16.32 8.60 14.74
CA LEU A 357 -17.49 8.66 13.85
C LEU A 357 -18.55 7.60 14.14
N GLY A 358 -18.12 6.41 14.59
CA GLY A 358 -18.90 5.19 14.43
C GLY A 358 -18.75 4.60 13.03
N ILE A 359 -19.14 3.33 12.86
CA ILE A 359 -18.78 2.57 11.65
C ILE A 359 -19.56 3.01 10.41
N HIS A 360 -20.88 3.24 10.50
CA HIS A 360 -21.68 3.67 9.35
C HIS A 360 -21.26 5.04 8.81
N ALA A 361 -21.01 6.00 9.70
CA ALA A 361 -20.58 7.34 9.32
C ALA A 361 -19.17 7.32 8.67
N TYR A 362 -18.28 6.44 9.14
CA TYR A 362 -17.00 6.21 8.50
C TYR A 362 -17.14 5.60 7.10
N LEU A 363 -17.99 4.58 6.95
CA LEU A 363 -18.29 3.93 5.68
C LEU A 363 -19.14 4.79 4.73
N ARG A 364 -19.75 5.88 5.24
CA ARG A 364 -20.65 6.79 4.50
C ARG A 364 -21.90 6.11 3.97
N CYS A 365 -22.36 5.09 4.67
CA CYS A 365 -23.61 4.41 4.39
C CYS A 365 -24.67 4.78 5.44
N PRO A 366 -25.96 4.75 5.08
CA PRO A 366 -27.04 4.98 6.03
C PRO A 366 -27.18 3.76 6.98
N LYS A 367 -27.82 3.95 8.13
CA LYS A 367 -27.87 2.93 9.21
C LYS A 367 -28.60 1.64 8.80
N GLU A 368 -29.46 1.73 7.79
CA GLU A 368 -30.20 0.61 7.24
C GLU A 368 -29.30 -0.39 6.51
N VAL A 369 -28.10 0.03 6.07
CA VAL A 369 -27.11 -0.88 5.48
C VAL A 369 -26.48 -1.70 6.60
N PRO A 370 -26.65 -3.04 6.61
CA PRO A 370 -26.07 -3.88 7.64
C PRO A 370 -24.54 -3.90 7.55
N VAL A 371 -23.89 -3.61 8.67
CA VAL A 371 -22.44 -3.70 8.86
C VAL A 371 -22.13 -4.83 9.84
N MET A 372 -21.38 -5.81 9.37
CA MET A 372 -20.89 -6.94 10.15
C MET A 372 -19.45 -6.69 10.59
N GLY A 373 -19.19 -6.77 11.88
CA GLY A 373 -17.85 -6.67 12.44
C GLY A 373 -17.24 -8.03 12.69
N ASP A 374 -15.99 -8.23 12.27
CA ASP A 374 -15.19 -9.41 12.61
C ASP A 374 -13.84 -9.03 13.23
N CYS A 375 -13.19 -9.99 13.88
CA CYS A 375 -11.90 -9.75 14.52
C CYS A 375 -10.74 -9.72 13.51
N GLY A 376 -10.89 -10.28 12.32
CA GLY A 376 -9.82 -10.35 11.33
C GLY A 376 -8.79 -11.44 11.59
N ALA A 377 -9.21 -12.68 11.83
CA ALA A 377 -8.31 -13.77 12.24
C ALA A 377 -7.18 -14.11 11.27
N PHE A 378 -7.27 -13.69 10.00
CA PHE A 378 -6.13 -13.73 9.07
C PHE A 378 -4.94 -12.87 9.54
N GLY A 379 -5.20 -11.75 10.23
CA GLY A 379 -4.19 -10.81 10.70
C GLY A 379 -3.34 -11.32 11.86
N TYR A 380 -3.91 -12.18 12.71
CA TYR A 380 -3.23 -12.80 13.85
C TYR A 380 -3.10 -14.32 13.69
N LEU A 381 -3.11 -14.80 12.44
CA LEU A 381 -3.01 -16.23 12.10
C LEU A 381 -1.79 -16.91 12.74
N ASN A 382 -0.66 -16.19 12.79
CA ASN A 382 0.62 -16.68 13.32
C ASN A 382 0.77 -16.46 14.83
N GLU A 383 -0.16 -15.77 15.48
CA GLU A 383 -0.12 -15.57 16.92
C GLU A 383 -0.52 -16.86 17.65
N TYR A 384 0.08 -17.10 18.81
CA TYR A 384 -0.24 -18.28 19.59
C TYR A 384 -1.70 -18.22 20.08
N ASN A 385 -2.14 -17.07 20.58
CA ASN A 385 -3.51 -16.78 20.99
C ASN A 385 -4.02 -15.53 20.26
N PRO A 386 -5.35 -15.38 20.05
CA PRO A 386 -5.92 -14.13 19.56
C PRO A 386 -5.53 -12.95 20.47
N PRO A 387 -5.26 -11.76 19.90
CA PRO A 387 -4.72 -10.62 20.67
C PRO A 387 -5.80 -9.80 21.40
N TYR A 388 -7.04 -10.29 21.44
CA TYR A 388 -8.20 -9.55 21.93
C TYR A 388 -8.89 -10.33 23.05
N THR A 389 -9.55 -9.59 23.96
CA THR A 389 -10.44 -10.19 24.96
C THR A 389 -11.89 -10.10 24.50
N THR A 390 -12.72 -11.03 24.96
CA THR A 390 -14.14 -11.07 24.62
C THR A 390 -14.88 -9.78 25.03
N GLU A 391 -14.57 -9.25 26.22
CA GLU A 391 -15.14 -7.98 26.71
C GLU A 391 -14.77 -6.80 25.79
N GLU A 392 -13.50 -6.71 25.37
CA GLU A 392 -13.05 -5.65 24.46
C GLU A 392 -13.82 -5.68 23.14
N ILE A 393 -14.04 -6.86 22.57
CA ILE A 393 -14.69 -7.02 21.27
C ILE A 393 -16.19 -6.69 21.34
N ILE A 394 -16.87 -7.12 22.40
CA ILE A 394 -18.28 -6.77 22.62
C ILE A 394 -18.45 -5.25 22.75
N ASP A 395 -17.63 -4.62 23.59
CA ASP A 395 -17.67 -3.17 23.79
C ASP A 395 -17.31 -2.41 22.51
N TYR A 396 -16.39 -2.95 21.70
CA TYR A 396 -16.02 -2.41 20.41
C TYR A 396 -17.19 -2.41 19.42
N TYR A 397 -17.93 -3.52 19.29
CA TYR A 397 -19.07 -3.60 18.38
C TYR A 397 -20.22 -2.69 18.79
N GLU A 398 -20.54 -2.64 20.09
CA GLU A 398 -21.58 -1.76 20.62
C GLU A 398 -21.21 -0.28 20.46
N ARG A 399 -20.00 0.11 20.87
CA ARG A 399 -19.55 1.51 20.85
C ARG A 399 -19.48 2.09 19.44
N LEU A 400 -19.18 1.26 18.45
CA LEU A 400 -19.05 1.70 17.06
C LEU A 400 -20.33 1.50 16.23
N ASP A 401 -21.43 1.06 16.86
CA ASP A 401 -22.76 0.91 16.24
C ASP A 401 -22.80 -0.14 15.12
N PHE A 402 -22.13 -1.29 15.31
CA PHE A 402 -22.24 -2.41 14.36
C PHE A 402 -23.64 -3.04 14.39
N ASN A 403 -24.09 -3.62 13.26
CA ASN A 403 -25.34 -4.37 13.24
C ASN A 403 -25.14 -5.84 13.64
N TYR A 404 -23.97 -6.39 13.34
CA TYR A 404 -23.58 -7.76 13.69
C TYR A 404 -22.17 -7.76 14.26
N GLY A 405 -21.93 -8.60 15.28
CA GLY A 405 -20.62 -8.77 15.91
C GLY A 405 -20.23 -10.24 15.97
N VAL A 406 -19.11 -10.59 15.33
CA VAL A 406 -18.60 -11.96 15.26
C VAL A 406 -17.68 -12.25 16.45
N THR A 407 -17.82 -13.42 17.06
CA THR A 407 -16.95 -13.85 18.18
C THR A 407 -15.48 -13.96 17.76
N ILE A 408 -14.57 -13.88 18.73
CA ILE A 408 -13.15 -14.13 18.49
C ILE A 408 -12.96 -15.60 18.07
N ASP A 409 -12.16 -15.82 17.04
CA ASP A 409 -11.79 -17.13 16.53
C ASP A 409 -10.29 -17.26 16.27
N HIS A 410 -9.84 -18.50 16.05
CA HIS A 410 -8.46 -18.81 15.66
C HIS A 410 -8.47 -19.76 14.45
N LEU A 411 -8.03 -19.27 13.28
CA LEU A 411 -8.17 -19.98 12.01
C LEU A 411 -7.43 -21.33 12.02
N ILE A 412 -8.10 -22.36 11.50
CA ILE A 412 -7.58 -23.72 11.31
C ILE A 412 -7.35 -23.91 9.82
N VAL A 413 -6.14 -23.55 9.37
CA VAL A 413 -5.77 -23.64 7.94
C VAL A 413 -4.46 -24.40 7.77
N PRO A 414 -4.22 -25.02 6.60
CA PRO A 414 -3.02 -25.80 6.38
C PRO A 414 -1.71 -25.07 6.68
N SER A 415 -1.61 -23.76 6.44
CA SER A 415 -0.37 -23.02 6.68
C SER A 415 0.06 -22.92 8.15
N VAL A 416 -0.83 -23.19 9.11
CA VAL A 416 -0.54 -23.13 10.56
C VAL A 416 -0.74 -24.47 11.26
N CYS A 417 -1.66 -25.30 10.77
CA CYS A 417 -1.88 -26.65 11.29
C CYS A 417 -0.99 -27.65 10.54
N GLN A 418 0.32 -27.38 10.50
CA GLN A 418 1.30 -28.23 9.85
C GLN A 418 2.50 -28.47 10.78
N ARG A 419 2.88 -29.73 10.90
CA ARG A 419 4.09 -30.15 11.63
C ARG A 419 5.02 -30.92 10.71
N LYS A 420 6.32 -30.72 10.90
CA LYS A 420 7.34 -31.52 10.21
C LYS A 420 7.61 -32.78 11.03
N THR A 421 7.49 -33.93 10.38
CA THR A 421 7.93 -35.21 10.92
C THR A 421 9.15 -35.70 10.14
N TYR A 422 10.02 -36.43 10.83
CA TYR A 422 11.29 -36.88 10.31
C TYR A 422 11.38 -38.38 10.46
N TRP A 423 11.91 -39.05 9.44
CA TRP A 423 11.89 -40.50 9.34
C TRP A 423 13.23 -41.01 8.84
N VAL A 424 13.63 -42.19 9.29
CA VAL A 424 14.83 -42.90 8.82
C VAL A 424 14.52 -44.35 8.52
N GLU A 425 15.14 -44.86 7.47
CA GLU A 425 15.11 -46.27 7.10
C GLU A 425 16.00 -47.08 8.05
N ASN A 426 15.46 -48.18 8.55
CA ASN A 426 16.21 -49.15 9.34
C ASN A 426 16.77 -50.26 8.45
N LYS A 427 17.61 -51.14 9.03
CA LYS A 427 18.28 -52.23 8.29
C LYS A 427 17.32 -53.24 7.64
N ASN A 428 16.06 -53.26 8.05
CA ASN A 428 15.03 -54.16 7.51
C ASN A 428 14.21 -53.48 6.38
N GLY A 429 14.58 -52.27 5.95
CA GLY A 429 13.86 -51.50 4.92
C GLY A 429 12.60 -50.78 5.43
N ASN A 430 12.34 -50.80 6.73
CA ASN A 430 11.20 -50.12 7.36
C ASN A 430 11.59 -48.71 7.80
N TYR A 431 10.62 -47.78 7.82
CA TYR A 431 10.86 -46.40 8.24
C TYR A 431 10.36 -46.15 9.66
N GLU A 432 11.23 -45.60 10.51
CA GLU A 432 10.91 -45.22 11.89
C GLU A 432 10.96 -43.69 12.09
N PRO A 433 10.08 -43.12 12.92
CA PRO A 433 10.10 -41.70 13.21
C PRO A 433 11.30 -41.33 14.10
N ILE A 434 11.86 -40.15 13.87
CA ILE A 434 13.02 -39.62 14.62
C ILE A 434 12.80 -38.16 15.02
N SER A 435 13.58 -37.69 16.00
CA SER A 435 13.60 -36.28 16.37
C SER A 435 14.23 -35.42 15.27
N LYS A 436 13.90 -34.12 15.28
CA LYS A 436 14.52 -33.13 14.40
C LYS A 436 16.05 -33.11 14.53
N ASP A 437 16.56 -33.14 15.75
CA ASP A 437 18.01 -33.11 16.01
C ASP A 437 18.70 -34.37 15.47
N LYS A 438 18.06 -35.54 15.63
CA LYS A 438 18.54 -36.79 15.04
C LYS A 438 18.53 -36.70 13.51
N PHE A 439 17.48 -36.15 12.90
CA PHE A 439 17.38 -35.92 11.46
C PHE A 439 18.49 -35.00 10.94
N GLU A 440 18.74 -33.88 11.61
CA GLU A 440 19.80 -32.93 11.22
C GLU A 440 21.20 -33.52 11.35
N SER A 441 21.41 -34.41 12.33
CA SER A 441 22.64 -35.17 12.50
C SER A 441 22.84 -36.19 11.37
N ILE A 442 21.86 -37.08 11.14
CA ILE A 442 21.99 -38.14 10.11
C ILE A 442 22.00 -37.58 8.69
N SER A 443 21.35 -36.44 8.44
CA SER A 443 21.33 -35.80 7.12
C SER A 443 22.73 -35.33 6.67
N LYS A 444 23.69 -35.24 7.60
CA LYS A 444 25.09 -34.88 7.32
C LYS A 444 26.00 -36.12 7.25
N ASP A 445 25.53 -37.29 7.67
CA ASP A 445 26.29 -38.53 7.65
C ASP A 445 26.21 -39.19 6.27
N LYS A 446 27.37 -39.50 5.69
CA LYS A 446 27.51 -40.12 4.37
C LYS A 446 26.83 -41.50 4.26
N LYS A 447 26.54 -42.15 5.39
CA LYS A 447 25.79 -43.42 5.46
C LYS A 447 24.32 -43.27 5.05
N TYR A 448 23.78 -42.05 5.08
CA TYR A 448 22.39 -41.78 4.79
C TYR A 448 22.21 -40.97 3.50
N ARG A 449 21.06 -41.18 2.85
CA ARG A 449 20.61 -40.41 1.69
C ARG A 449 19.34 -39.64 2.04
N VAL A 450 19.36 -38.33 1.90
CA VAL A 450 18.16 -37.49 2.09
C VAL A 450 17.30 -37.58 0.83
N VAL A 451 16.07 -38.10 0.97
CA VAL A 451 15.10 -38.24 -0.12
C VAL A 451 13.86 -37.40 0.15
N LYS A 452 13.09 -37.10 -0.91
CA LYS A 452 11.84 -36.32 -0.78
C LYS A 452 10.67 -37.15 -0.24
N SER A 453 10.69 -38.45 -0.49
CA SER A 453 9.68 -39.42 -0.07
C SER A 453 10.29 -40.83 -0.01
N PRO A 454 9.71 -41.77 0.74
CA PRO A 454 10.12 -43.17 0.70
C PRO A 454 10.20 -43.68 -0.75
N PRO A 455 11.31 -44.31 -1.18
CA PRO A 455 11.41 -44.93 -2.49
C PRO A 455 10.39 -46.07 -2.62
N LYS A 456 9.79 -46.24 -3.80
CA LYS A 456 8.84 -47.34 -4.07
C LYS A 456 9.53 -48.70 -4.28
N SER A 457 10.84 -48.70 -4.55
CA SER A 457 11.68 -49.89 -4.72
C SER A 457 13.08 -49.59 -4.19
N SER A 458 13.80 -50.62 -3.72
CA SER A 458 15.20 -50.50 -3.34
C SER A 458 16.04 -50.12 -4.56
N ASP A 459 16.90 -49.12 -4.39
CA ASP A 459 17.83 -48.66 -5.41
C ASP A 459 19.03 -49.59 -5.42
N LEU A 460 19.08 -50.54 -6.37
CA LEU A 460 20.09 -51.62 -6.42
C LEU A 460 21.54 -51.11 -6.52
N PHE A 461 21.75 -49.83 -6.77
CA PHE A 461 23.07 -49.20 -6.98
C PHE A 461 23.49 -48.25 -5.85
N ASP A 462 22.67 -48.05 -4.82
CA ASP A 462 22.97 -47.15 -3.69
C ASP A 462 22.62 -47.79 -2.33
N ASN A 463 23.64 -48.27 -1.63
CA ASN A 463 23.50 -49.02 -0.37
C ASN A 463 23.29 -48.14 0.88
N ARG A 464 23.05 -46.82 0.71
CA ARG A 464 22.84 -45.90 1.83
C ARG A 464 21.40 -45.98 2.35
N LEU A 465 21.24 -45.87 3.68
CA LEU A 465 19.91 -45.81 4.31
C LEU A 465 19.22 -44.48 3.98
N CYS A 466 17.94 -44.51 3.67
CA CYS A 466 17.20 -43.30 3.35
C CYS A 466 16.72 -42.55 4.61
N THR A 467 16.70 -41.23 4.55
CA THR A 467 16.00 -40.37 5.52
C THR A 467 15.19 -39.31 4.78
N TYR A 468 14.03 -38.95 5.32
CA TYR A 468 13.19 -37.92 4.72
C TYR A 468 12.44 -37.11 5.77
N GLN A 469 12.02 -35.93 5.37
CA GLN A 469 11.07 -35.10 6.12
C GLN A 469 9.75 -35.08 5.35
N LYS A 470 8.63 -35.13 6.08
CA LYS A 470 7.31 -34.82 5.51
C LYS A 470 6.56 -33.83 6.38
N THR A 471 5.78 -32.99 5.73
CA THR A 471 4.85 -32.10 6.41
C THR A 471 3.52 -32.83 6.56
N GLU A 472 3.03 -32.93 7.79
CA GLU A 472 1.73 -33.52 8.14
C GLU A 472 0.80 -32.46 8.71
N PHE A 473 -0.51 -32.73 8.67
CA PHE A 473 -1.47 -31.92 9.40
C PHE A 473 -1.30 -32.10 10.91
N ASP A 474 -1.26 -30.98 11.64
CA ASP A 474 -1.13 -30.99 13.10
C ASP A 474 -2.51 -30.93 13.77
N PHE A 475 -3.05 -32.10 14.09
CA PHE A 475 -4.34 -32.22 14.76
C PHE A 475 -4.34 -31.64 16.18
N SER A 476 -3.20 -31.63 16.87
CA SER A 476 -3.10 -31.05 18.21
C SER A 476 -3.25 -29.54 18.16
N GLU A 477 -2.57 -28.90 17.20
CA GLU A 477 -2.71 -27.45 16.98
C GLU A 477 -4.12 -27.10 16.48
N ALA A 478 -4.68 -27.89 15.55
CA ALA A 478 -6.05 -27.70 15.07
C ALA A 478 -7.06 -27.78 16.23
N LYS A 479 -6.94 -28.79 17.10
CA LYS A 479 -7.80 -28.96 18.28
C LYS A 479 -7.62 -27.83 19.30
N ARG A 480 -6.40 -27.34 19.52
CA ARG A 480 -6.13 -26.19 20.40
C ARG A 480 -6.84 -24.93 19.92
N ARG A 481 -6.72 -24.60 18.62
CA ARG A 481 -7.38 -23.45 18.00
C ARG A 481 -8.90 -23.58 17.99
N TRP A 482 -9.39 -24.80 17.74
CA TRP A 482 -10.82 -25.14 17.84
C TRP A 482 -11.35 -24.87 19.26
N GLN A 483 -10.62 -25.30 20.30
CA GLN A 483 -11.01 -25.08 21.69
C GLN A 483 -11.00 -23.59 22.05
N ILE A 484 -9.95 -22.85 21.69
CA ILE A 484 -9.86 -21.40 21.91
C ILE A 484 -11.06 -20.68 21.29
N THR A 485 -11.41 -21.04 20.05
CA THR A 485 -12.56 -20.46 19.33
C THR A 485 -13.87 -20.75 20.08
N LEU A 486 -14.09 -22.00 20.49
CA LEU A 486 -15.27 -22.40 21.25
C LEU A 486 -15.37 -21.67 22.60
N ASP A 487 -14.27 -21.55 23.32
CA ASP A 487 -14.21 -20.90 24.63
C ASP A 487 -14.54 -19.41 24.53
N HIS A 488 -14.00 -18.70 23.54
CA HIS A 488 -14.39 -17.32 23.26
C HIS A 488 -15.86 -17.19 22.87
N GLY A 489 -16.39 -18.10 22.05
CA GLY A 489 -17.82 -18.08 21.72
C GLY A 489 -18.73 -18.35 22.93
N LYS A 490 -18.31 -19.21 23.86
CA LYS A 490 -18.98 -19.46 25.15
C LYS A 490 -18.96 -18.24 26.05
N GLU A 491 -17.80 -17.61 26.22
CA GLU A 491 -17.65 -16.39 27.00
C GLU A 491 -18.49 -15.25 26.40
N PHE A 492 -18.45 -15.08 25.08
CA PHE A 492 -19.12 -13.99 24.38
C PHE A 492 -20.62 -14.00 24.61
N ILE A 493 -21.28 -15.14 24.42
CA ILE A 493 -22.74 -15.22 24.58
C ILE A 493 -23.16 -15.07 26.04
N ASN A 494 -22.34 -15.52 26.98
CA ASN A 494 -22.60 -15.36 28.41
C ASN A 494 -22.55 -13.88 28.80
N LEU A 495 -21.52 -13.14 28.37
CA LEU A 495 -21.43 -11.69 28.56
C LEU A 495 -22.55 -10.96 27.81
N TYR A 496 -22.84 -11.36 26.57
CA TYR A 496 -23.89 -10.77 25.75
C TYR A 496 -25.27 -10.87 26.41
N LYS A 497 -25.59 -11.98 27.09
CA LYS A 497 -26.85 -12.17 27.81
C LYS A 497 -26.98 -11.33 29.09
N GLN A 498 -25.88 -10.84 29.65
CA GLN A 498 -25.89 -10.05 30.90
C GLN A 498 -26.30 -8.59 30.68
N LYS A 499 -26.17 -8.07 29.45
CA LYS A 499 -26.51 -6.69 29.10
C LYS A 499 -27.39 -6.67 27.85
N LYS A 500 -28.02 -5.54 27.58
CA LYS A 500 -28.78 -5.35 26.33
C LYS A 500 -27.90 -4.61 25.32
N TYR A 501 -27.43 -5.34 24.32
CA TYR A 501 -26.64 -4.80 23.20
C TYR A 501 -27.53 -4.57 21.97
N ASN A 502 -27.13 -3.64 21.10
CA ASN A 502 -27.88 -3.26 19.90
C ASN A 502 -27.48 -4.10 18.67
N PHE A 503 -26.28 -4.66 18.66
CA PHE A 503 -25.80 -5.54 17.59
C PHE A 503 -26.25 -6.99 17.82
N LYS A 504 -26.38 -7.79 16.75
CA LYS A 504 -26.69 -9.22 16.83
C LYS A 504 -25.40 -10.07 16.89
N PRO A 505 -25.27 -11.02 17.81
CA PRO A 505 -24.07 -11.82 17.96
C PRO A 505 -24.02 -12.93 16.89
N ILE A 506 -22.83 -13.19 16.34
CA ILE A 506 -22.57 -14.28 15.40
C ILE A 506 -21.43 -15.12 15.94
N ALA A 507 -21.65 -16.43 16.14
CA ALA A 507 -20.56 -17.32 16.56
C ALA A 507 -19.67 -17.68 15.37
N ALA A 508 -18.37 -17.49 15.50
CA ALA A 508 -17.39 -18.00 14.54
C ALA A 508 -17.15 -19.49 14.77
N CYS A 509 -17.38 -20.29 13.75
CA CYS A 509 -17.27 -21.74 13.76
C CYS A 509 -16.10 -22.19 12.88
N GLN A 510 -15.21 -23.00 13.47
CA GLN A 510 -13.97 -23.46 12.85
C GLN A 510 -13.89 -24.99 12.91
N GLY A 511 -13.16 -25.58 11.97
CA GLY A 511 -12.97 -27.03 11.89
C GLY A 511 -12.00 -27.43 10.78
N TRP A 512 -11.66 -28.71 10.73
CA TRP A 512 -10.80 -29.30 9.70
C TRP A 512 -11.50 -30.41 8.89
N ASP A 513 -12.67 -30.86 9.34
CA ASP A 513 -13.52 -31.89 8.73
C ASP A 513 -15.00 -31.67 9.10
N ALA A 514 -15.92 -32.40 8.45
CA ALA A 514 -17.36 -32.25 8.69
C ALA A 514 -17.75 -32.45 10.17
N ASP A 515 -17.14 -33.41 10.86
CA ASP A 515 -17.42 -33.72 12.25
C ASP A 515 -17.02 -32.59 13.20
N SER A 516 -15.83 -32.00 13.03
CA SER A 516 -15.35 -30.91 13.88
C SER A 516 -16.17 -29.63 13.73
N TYR A 517 -16.64 -29.31 12.51
CA TYR A 517 -17.59 -28.23 12.29
C TYR A 517 -18.94 -28.53 12.93
N THR A 518 -19.50 -29.73 12.71
CA THR A 518 -20.81 -30.13 13.23
C THR A 518 -20.86 -30.04 14.75
N LYS A 519 -19.83 -30.53 15.44
CA LYS A 519 -19.72 -30.46 16.92
C LYS A 519 -19.71 -29.03 17.45
N MET A 520 -18.91 -28.15 16.87
CA MET A 520 -18.87 -26.75 17.32
C MET A 520 -20.19 -26.03 17.02
N PHE A 521 -20.80 -26.32 15.87
CA PHE A 521 -22.07 -25.74 15.46
C PHE A 521 -23.20 -26.13 16.42
N GLU A 522 -23.27 -27.41 16.81
CA GLU A 522 -24.22 -27.92 17.79
C GLU A 522 -24.07 -27.22 19.14
N GLU A 523 -22.84 -27.11 19.67
CA GLU A 523 -22.54 -26.41 20.92
C GLU A 523 -23.04 -24.96 20.90
N TYR A 524 -22.76 -24.20 19.83
CA TYR A 524 -23.23 -22.81 19.72
C TYR A 524 -24.75 -22.68 19.67
N GLN A 525 -25.43 -23.61 19.01
CA GLN A 525 -26.89 -23.63 18.98
C GLN A 525 -27.51 -23.96 20.33
N GLN A 526 -26.88 -24.84 21.12
CA GLN A 526 -27.30 -25.13 22.50
C GLN A 526 -27.07 -23.92 23.42
N LEU A 527 -26.01 -23.15 23.17
CA LEU A 527 -25.73 -21.90 23.88
C LEU A 527 -26.68 -20.75 23.49
N GLY A 528 -27.46 -20.91 22.41
CA GLY A 528 -28.50 -19.96 21.99
C GLY A 528 -28.10 -19.01 20.87
N TYR A 529 -27.00 -19.29 20.15
CA TYR A 529 -26.73 -18.57 18.90
C TYR A 529 -27.76 -18.95 17.83
N SER A 530 -28.40 -17.94 17.25
CA SER A 530 -29.29 -18.07 16.08
C SER A 530 -28.59 -17.73 14.77
N TYR A 531 -27.32 -17.36 14.81
CA TYR A 531 -26.50 -17.03 13.65
C TYR A 531 -25.06 -17.48 13.88
N ILE A 532 -24.55 -18.33 12.98
CA ILE A 532 -23.23 -18.95 13.09
C ILE A 532 -22.50 -18.79 11.76
N ALA A 533 -21.23 -18.39 11.79
CA ALA A 533 -20.41 -18.15 10.62
C ALA A 533 -19.31 -19.21 10.49
N LEU A 534 -19.21 -19.87 9.34
CA LEU A 534 -18.19 -20.89 9.07
C LEU A 534 -16.92 -20.25 8.51
N GLY A 535 -15.81 -20.37 9.23
CA GLY A 535 -14.49 -19.84 8.88
C GLY A 535 -13.56 -20.89 8.27
N SER A 536 -12.32 -20.52 7.92
CA SER A 536 -11.26 -21.40 7.36
C SER A 536 -11.57 -22.14 6.05
N LEU A 537 -12.70 -21.88 5.40
CA LEU A 537 -13.13 -22.58 4.19
C LEU A 537 -12.74 -21.88 2.86
N VAL A 538 -12.13 -20.70 2.90
CA VAL A 538 -11.84 -19.87 1.70
C VAL A 538 -11.10 -20.63 0.60
N ARG A 539 -10.22 -21.58 0.97
CA ARG A 539 -9.43 -22.41 0.03
C ARG A 539 -10.00 -23.81 -0.20
N SER A 540 -11.11 -24.17 0.45
CA SER A 540 -11.73 -25.49 0.33
C SER A 540 -12.46 -25.66 -1.00
N GLN A 541 -12.52 -26.88 -1.53
CA GLN A 541 -13.31 -27.17 -2.73
C GLN A 541 -14.82 -27.08 -2.44
N THR A 542 -15.64 -26.89 -3.47
CA THR A 542 -17.09 -26.68 -3.30
C THR A 542 -17.73 -27.92 -2.70
N GLU A 543 -17.28 -29.10 -3.12
CA GLU A 543 -17.73 -30.40 -2.65
C GLU A 543 -17.46 -30.56 -1.13
N THR A 544 -16.28 -30.14 -0.67
CA THR A 544 -15.94 -30.16 0.76
C THR A 544 -16.84 -29.23 1.58
N ILE A 545 -17.17 -28.05 1.06
CA ILE A 545 -18.08 -27.12 1.75
C ILE A 545 -19.49 -27.72 1.81
N ILE A 546 -19.96 -28.33 0.74
CA ILE A 546 -21.27 -29.01 0.68
C ILE A 546 -21.30 -30.18 1.67
N GLU A 547 -20.24 -30.98 1.79
CA GLU A 547 -20.13 -32.08 2.75
C GLU A 547 -20.29 -31.59 4.19
N ILE A 548 -19.58 -30.52 4.56
CA ILE A 548 -19.67 -29.89 5.88
C ILE A 548 -21.09 -29.38 6.13
N LEU A 549 -21.65 -28.63 5.18
CA LEU A 549 -23.00 -28.09 5.30
C LEU A 549 -24.07 -29.20 5.40
N THR A 550 -23.90 -30.30 4.66
CA THR A 550 -24.80 -31.46 4.73
C THR A 550 -24.75 -32.14 6.10
N SER A 551 -23.58 -32.19 6.72
CA SER A 551 -23.45 -32.71 8.09
C SER A 551 -24.12 -31.78 9.11
N ILE A 552 -23.93 -30.47 8.97
CA ILE A 552 -24.56 -29.46 9.83
C ILE A 552 -26.09 -29.47 9.68
N ASP A 553 -26.61 -29.59 8.46
CA ASP A 553 -28.04 -29.52 8.18
C ASP A 553 -28.85 -30.60 8.91
N LYS A 554 -28.25 -31.78 9.16
CA LYS A 554 -28.85 -32.86 9.96
C LYS A 554 -29.19 -32.47 11.40
N ILE A 555 -28.47 -31.50 11.98
CA ILE A 555 -28.61 -31.08 13.39
C ILE A 555 -29.03 -29.61 13.52
N ARG A 556 -29.16 -28.89 12.41
CA ARG A 556 -29.44 -27.45 12.40
C ARG A 556 -30.91 -27.20 12.73
N LYS A 557 -31.17 -26.37 13.76
CA LYS A 557 -32.52 -25.83 13.97
C LYS A 557 -32.93 -24.92 12.80
N PRO A 558 -34.20 -24.95 12.36
CA PRO A 558 -34.66 -24.16 11.22
C PRO A 558 -34.37 -22.66 11.33
N GLU A 559 -34.41 -22.09 12.54
CA GLU A 559 -34.15 -20.67 12.80
C GLU A 559 -32.66 -20.29 12.83
N THR A 560 -31.74 -21.26 12.96
CA THR A 560 -30.31 -21.00 12.98
C THR A 560 -29.80 -20.72 11.57
N ARG A 561 -29.30 -19.51 11.38
CA ARG A 561 -28.75 -18.99 10.12
C ARG A 561 -27.26 -19.30 10.00
N ILE A 562 -26.81 -19.54 8.78
CA ILE A 562 -25.40 -19.76 8.47
C ILE A 562 -24.83 -18.60 7.64
N HIS A 563 -23.66 -18.10 8.02
CA HIS A 563 -22.82 -17.24 7.18
C HIS A 563 -21.60 -18.02 6.67
N LEU A 564 -21.22 -17.85 5.41
CA LEU A 564 -19.98 -18.41 4.86
C LEU A 564 -18.91 -17.34 4.68
N PHE A 565 -17.80 -17.45 5.41
CA PHE A 565 -16.71 -16.46 5.30
C PHE A 565 -15.90 -16.61 4.01
N GLY A 566 -15.83 -15.53 3.23
CA GLY A 566 -15.01 -15.41 2.03
C GLY A 566 -15.46 -16.27 0.83
N ILE A 567 -16.65 -16.84 0.86
CA ILE A 567 -17.20 -17.73 -0.18
C ILE A 567 -18.32 -17.04 -0.96
N GLY A 568 -18.09 -16.74 -2.24
CA GLY A 568 -19.12 -16.20 -3.16
C GLY A 568 -19.13 -16.95 -4.50
N ARG A 569 -19.56 -18.22 -4.49
CA ARG A 569 -19.54 -19.13 -5.65
C ARG A 569 -20.93 -19.26 -6.26
N LEU A 570 -21.15 -18.62 -7.41
CA LEU A 570 -22.47 -18.53 -8.07
C LEU A 570 -23.05 -19.90 -8.44
N ASP A 571 -22.19 -20.79 -8.93
CA ASP A 571 -22.49 -22.16 -9.32
C ASP A 571 -23.00 -23.03 -8.17
N ALA A 572 -22.73 -22.64 -6.92
CA ALA A 572 -23.10 -23.39 -5.73
C ALA A 572 -24.20 -22.74 -4.87
N ILE A 573 -24.72 -21.57 -5.26
CA ILE A 573 -25.69 -20.80 -4.46
C ILE A 573 -26.93 -21.62 -4.12
N SER A 574 -27.50 -22.33 -5.10
CA SER A 574 -28.70 -23.15 -4.87
C SER A 574 -28.47 -24.22 -3.80
N ASN A 575 -27.31 -24.89 -3.83
CA ASN A 575 -26.95 -25.89 -2.83
C ASN A 575 -26.74 -25.24 -1.46
N PHE A 576 -26.09 -24.08 -1.41
CA PHE A 576 -25.89 -23.34 -0.16
C PHE A 576 -27.21 -22.92 0.48
N ILE A 577 -28.15 -22.37 -0.30
CA ILE A 577 -29.49 -21.99 0.19
C ILE A 577 -30.22 -23.21 0.75
N ASN A 578 -30.25 -24.31 0.00
CA ASN A 578 -30.95 -25.54 0.40
C ASN A 578 -30.37 -26.16 1.69
N LEU A 579 -29.11 -25.89 1.99
CA LEU A 579 -28.41 -26.33 3.21
C LEU A 579 -28.40 -25.28 4.32
N GLY A 580 -29.25 -24.24 4.24
CA GLY A 580 -29.47 -23.27 5.31
C GLY A 580 -28.50 -22.09 5.35
N VAL A 581 -27.72 -21.86 4.29
CA VAL A 581 -26.88 -20.65 4.18
C VAL A 581 -27.74 -19.42 3.97
N TYR A 582 -27.66 -18.50 4.92
CA TYR A 582 -28.40 -17.25 4.96
C TYR A 582 -27.60 -16.08 4.38
N SER A 583 -26.26 -16.12 4.46
CA SER A 583 -25.44 -15.08 3.85
C SER A 583 -24.00 -15.54 3.58
N CYS A 584 -23.28 -14.74 2.81
CA CYS A 584 -21.83 -14.88 2.64
C CYS A 584 -21.15 -13.54 2.42
N ASP A 585 -19.83 -13.53 2.48
CA ASP A 585 -19.02 -12.43 1.99
C ASP A 585 -18.01 -12.88 0.93
N SER A 586 -17.64 -11.97 0.02
CA SER A 586 -16.49 -12.21 -0.85
C SER A 586 -15.97 -10.93 -1.49
N ALA A 587 -14.66 -10.72 -1.44
CA ALA A 587 -13.98 -9.67 -2.22
C ALA A 587 -13.35 -10.22 -3.51
N SER A 588 -13.65 -11.47 -3.90
CA SER A 588 -12.97 -12.16 -4.99
C SER A 588 -13.16 -11.46 -6.33
N GLN A 589 -14.38 -11.04 -6.64
CA GLN A 589 -14.80 -10.42 -7.90
C GLN A 589 -14.18 -9.04 -8.07
N LEU A 590 -14.17 -8.27 -6.98
CA LEU A 590 -13.47 -6.99 -6.87
C LEU A 590 -11.96 -7.17 -7.11
N ARG A 591 -11.29 -8.06 -6.36
CA ARG A 591 -9.83 -8.25 -6.45
C ARG A 591 -9.37 -8.87 -7.77
N ARG A 592 -10.20 -9.70 -8.40
CA ARG A 592 -9.90 -10.29 -9.72
C ARG A 592 -9.63 -9.23 -10.77
N ALA A 593 -10.21 -8.04 -10.66
CA ALA A 593 -9.93 -6.94 -11.57
C ALA A 593 -8.43 -6.59 -11.69
N TRP A 594 -7.59 -6.88 -10.68
CA TRP A 594 -6.14 -6.70 -10.75
C TRP A 594 -5.30 -7.93 -10.45
N LEU A 595 -5.87 -9.00 -9.88
CA LEU A 595 -5.15 -10.26 -9.62
C LEU A 595 -5.22 -11.25 -10.80
N SER A 596 -6.26 -11.18 -11.63
CA SER A 596 -6.44 -12.12 -12.74
C SER A 596 -5.85 -11.58 -14.05
N ALA A 597 -5.25 -12.47 -14.84
CA ALA A 597 -4.69 -12.14 -16.14
C ALA A 597 -5.73 -12.19 -17.28
N ARG A 598 -6.74 -13.06 -17.16
CA ARG A 598 -7.70 -13.36 -18.25
C ARG A 598 -9.16 -13.14 -17.89
N ASP A 599 -9.45 -13.08 -16.60
CA ASP A 599 -10.80 -12.96 -16.06
C ASP A 599 -10.81 -11.82 -15.05
N ASN A 600 -10.73 -10.61 -15.60
CA ASN A 600 -10.63 -9.40 -14.81
C ASN A 600 -11.59 -8.30 -15.28
N PHE A 601 -12.37 -8.54 -16.34
CA PHE A 601 -13.53 -7.74 -16.76
C PHE A 601 -14.73 -8.68 -17.02
N TRP A 602 -15.85 -8.44 -16.34
CA TRP A 602 -17.02 -9.33 -16.37
C TRP A 602 -18.13 -8.75 -17.26
N SER A 603 -18.90 -9.59 -17.96
CA SER A 603 -20.09 -9.16 -18.69
C SER A 603 -21.37 -9.74 -18.10
N THR A 604 -22.52 -9.21 -18.52
CA THR A 604 -23.86 -9.62 -18.07
C THR A 604 -24.40 -10.90 -18.72
N TYR A 605 -23.70 -11.45 -19.71
CA TYR A 605 -24.08 -12.68 -20.43
C TYR A 605 -23.07 -13.81 -20.18
N ASP A 606 -22.58 -13.91 -18.94
CA ASP A 606 -21.67 -14.95 -18.44
C ASP A 606 -20.36 -15.15 -19.24
N LYS A 607 -19.90 -14.09 -19.90
CA LYS A 607 -18.57 -14.06 -20.52
C LYS A 607 -17.61 -13.21 -19.69
N ARG A 608 -16.37 -13.69 -19.56
CA ARG A 608 -15.30 -13.02 -18.82
C ARG A 608 -14.15 -12.68 -19.77
N TYR A 609 -13.56 -11.50 -19.59
CA TYR A 609 -12.58 -10.92 -20.51
C TYR A 609 -11.29 -10.51 -19.79
N SER A 610 -10.24 -10.34 -20.61
CA SER A 610 -8.97 -9.73 -20.20
C SER A 610 -8.96 -8.24 -20.55
N ALA A 611 -8.86 -7.41 -19.52
CA ALA A 611 -8.65 -5.97 -19.64
C ALA A 611 -7.36 -5.66 -20.39
N ILE A 612 -7.43 -4.63 -21.24
CA ILE A 612 -6.35 -4.25 -22.15
C ILE A 612 -5.22 -3.63 -21.34
N ARG A 613 -4.03 -4.22 -21.42
CA ARG A 613 -2.88 -3.78 -20.60
C ARG A 613 -2.18 -2.62 -21.28
N VAL A 614 -2.25 -1.46 -20.64
CA VAL A 614 -1.52 -0.26 -21.09
C VAL A 614 -0.71 0.29 -19.91
N PRO A 615 0.39 -0.38 -19.53
CA PRO A 615 1.20 0.02 -18.38
C PRO A 615 1.79 1.42 -18.57
N GLN A 616 2.04 2.15 -17.46
CA GLN A 616 2.61 3.49 -17.50
C GLN A 616 4.05 3.47 -18.02
N ALA A 617 4.35 4.18 -19.12
CA ALA A 617 5.68 4.32 -19.70
C ALA A 617 6.52 5.32 -18.88
N LYS A 618 6.93 4.90 -17.68
CA LYS A 618 7.76 5.70 -16.76
C LYS A 618 8.84 4.85 -16.11
N ILE A 619 9.96 5.46 -15.76
CA ILE A 619 11.11 4.80 -15.10
C ILE A 619 10.69 4.08 -13.81
N GLY A 620 9.69 4.62 -13.09
CA GLY A 620 9.16 4.01 -11.88
C GLY A 620 8.37 2.70 -12.10
N ASN A 621 8.08 2.31 -13.35
CA ASN A 621 7.41 1.05 -13.66
C ASN A 621 8.45 -0.08 -13.81
N PRO A 622 8.43 -1.14 -12.97
CA PRO A 622 9.44 -2.20 -13.00
C PRO A 622 9.61 -2.89 -14.35
N ARG A 623 8.52 -3.05 -15.13
CA ARG A 623 8.59 -3.67 -16.47
C ARG A 623 9.33 -2.80 -17.46
N ILE A 624 8.95 -1.52 -17.52
CA ILE A 624 9.62 -0.52 -18.38
C ILE A 624 11.09 -0.40 -17.99
N LYS A 625 11.38 -0.32 -16.68
CA LYS A 625 12.75 -0.27 -16.17
C LYS A 625 13.58 -1.47 -16.65
N LYS A 626 13.06 -2.69 -16.51
CA LYS A 626 13.73 -3.93 -16.96
C LYS A 626 13.99 -3.92 -18.47
N MET A 627 13.06 -3.40 -19.27
CA MET A 627 13.25 -3.32 -20.72
C MET A 627 14.32 -2.32 -21.14
N LEU A 628 14.35 -1.16 -20.49
CA LEU A 628 15.40 -0.15 -20.71
C LEU A 628 16.78 -0.70 -20.31
N GLU A 629 16.86 -1.45 -19.21
CA GLU A 629 18.09 -2.16 -18.78
C GLU A 629 18.54 -3.25 -19.77
N GLN A 630 17.61 -3.81 -20.56
CA GLN A 630 17.90 -4.79 -21.62
C GLN A 630 18.13 -4.14 -22.99
N GLU A 631 18.22 -2.82 -23.06
CA GLU A 631 18.40 -2.03 -24.30
C GLU A 631 17.31 -2.30 -25.36
N ARG A 632 16.11 -2.72 -24.92
CA ARG A 632 14.97 -3.02 -25.80
C ARG A 632 14.12 -1.78 -26.09
N GLY A 633 14.72 -0.74 -26.68
CA GLY A 633 14.06 0.54 -26.99
C GLY A 633 14.34 1.65 -25.99
N CYS A 634 13.76 2.84 -26.21
CA CYS A 634 13.97 4.00 -25.32
C CYS A 634 12.67 4.52 -24.67
N LEU A 635 12.81 5.27 -23.57
CA LEU A 635 11.65 5.76 -22.82
C LEU A 635 10.75 6.68 -23.66
N GLN A 636 11.32 7.52 -24.52
CA GLN A 636 10.55 8.42 -25.39
C GLN A 636 9.68 7.65 -26.37
N GLU A 637 10.20 6.56 -26.93
CA GLU A 637 9.47 5.65 -27.81
C GLU A 637 8.31 4.97 -27.07
N PHE A 638 8.56 4.41 -25.88
CA PHE A 638 7.50 3.82 -25.07
C PHE A 638 6.40 4.81 -24.71
N VAL A 639 6.75 6.06 -24.37
CA VAL A 639 5.77 7.12 -24.09
C VAL A 639 4.95 7.46 -25.33
N LYS A 640 5.56 7.47 -26.52
CA LYS A 640 4.86 7.71 -27.79
C LYS A 640 3.86 6.60 -28.09
N LEU A 641 4.29 5.34 -27.97
CA LEU A 641 3.45 4.16 -28.21
C LEU A 641 2.31 4.03 -27.20
N GLU A 642 2.60 4.26 -25.92
CA GLU A 642 1.59 4.32 -24.86
C GLU A 642 0.51 5.34 -25.18
N LYS A 643 0.89 6.57 -25.56
CA LYS A 643 -0.06 7.63 -25.92
C LYS A 643 -0.88 7.26 -27.16
N ALA A 644 -0.26 6.62 -28.15
CA ALA A 644 -0.95 6.14 -29.34
C ALA A 644 -1.99 5.07 -28.98
N ALA A 645 -1.63 4.07 -28.17
CA ALA A 645 -2.54 3.02 -27.72
C ALA A 645 -3.73 3.60 -26.92
N LEU A 646 -3.48 4.50 -25.95
CA LEU A 646 -4.55 5.16 -25.19
C LEU A 646 -5.47 5.99 -26.07
N LYS A 647 -4.91 6.74 -27.03
CA LYS A 647 -5.70 7.53 -27.99
C LYS A 647 -6.55 6.64 -28.88
N ALA A 648 -5.98 5.54 -29.39
CA ALA A 648 -6.69 4.58 -30.23
C ALA A 648 -7.89 3.97 -29.49
N LEU A 649 -7.69 3.50 -28.25
CA LEU A 649 -8.76 2.97 -27.41
C LEU A 649 -9.90 3.98 -27.18
N ARG A 650 -9.57 5.24 -26.92
CA ARG A 650 -10.59 6.30 -26.74
C ARG A 650 -11.34 6.62 -28.04
N ASN A 651 -10.63 6.68 -29.17
CA ASN A 651 -11.25 6.90 -30.47
C ASN A 651 -12.17 5.73 -30.85
N PHE A 652 -11.78 4.49 -30.54
CA PHE A 652 -12.60 3.30 -30.72
C PHE A 652 -13.90 3.38 -29.89
N ASP A 653 -13.78 3.77 -28.62
CA ASP A 653 -14.95 3.93 -27.75
C ASP A 653 -15.95 4.96 -28.29
N GLN A 654 -15.43 6.02 -28.92
CA GLN A 654 -16.22 7.07 -29.59
C GLN A 654 -16.75 6.70 -30.98
N GLY A 655 -16.34 5.55 -31.54
CA GLY A 655 -16.73 5.12 -32.90
C GLY A 655 -15.92 5.75 -34.03
N SER A 656 -14.81 6.42 -33.70
CA SER A 656 -13.93 7.15 -34.65
C SER A 656 -12.74 6.32 -35.15
N LEU A 657 -12.61 5.06 -34.73
CA LEU A 657 -11.54 4.15 -35.16
C LEU A 657 -12.08 2.72 -35.23
N SER A 658 -11.67 1.95 -36.24
CA SER A 658 -12.09 0.55 -36.39
C SER A 658 -11.46 -0.37 -35.34
N LEU A 659 -12.00 -1.58 -35.18
CA LEU A 659 -11.42 -2.58 -34.28
C LEU A 659 -10.00 -2.96 -34.71
N GLU A 660 -9.79 -3.19 -36.00
CA GLU A 660 -8.51 -3.62 -36.58
C GLU A 660 -7.43 -2.56 -36.38
N GLU A 661 -7.75 -1.29 -36.67
CA GLU A 661 -6.82 -0.17 -36.44
C GLU A 661 -6.51 0.02 -34.95
N THR A 662 -7.50 -0.14 -34.08
CA THR A 662 -7.32 0.00 -32.63
C THR A 662 -6.41 -1.09 -32.09
N LEU A 663 -6.65 -2.34 -32.50
CA LEU A 663 -5.86 -3.49 -32.10
C LEU A 663 -4.40 -3.35 -32.54
N LYS A 664 -4.16 -2.81 -33.75
CA LYS A 664 -2.81 -2.50 -34.24
C LYS A 664 -2.04 -1.60 -33.26
N TYR A 665 -2.59 -0.46 -32.84
CA TYR A 665 -1.90 0.45 -31.91
C TYR A 665 -1.69 -0.15 -30.52
N VAL A 666 -2.66 -0.92 -30.02
CA VAL A 666 -2.57 -1.58 -28.71
C VAL A 666 -1.50 -2.66 -28.74
N LEU A 667 -1.49 -3.52 -29.76
CA LEU A 667 -0.52 -4.61 -29.90
C LEU A 667 0.88 -4.10 -30.23
N GLU A 668 0.99 -2.96 -30.93
CA GLU A 668 2.28 -2.30 -31.13
C GLU A 668 2.91 -1.92 -29.78
N TYR A 669 2.15 -1.35 -28.85
CA TYR A 669 2.68 -1.08 -27.50
C TYR A 669 2.87 -2.37 -26.67
N ASP A 670 1.93 -3.31 -26.72
CA ASP A 670 2.01 -4.58 -25.98
C ASP A 670 3.22 -5.43 -26.41
N GLN A 671 3.64 -5.37 -27.68
CA GLN A 671 4.84 -6.07 -28.17
C GLN A 671 6.09 -5.73 -27.35
N PHE A 672 6.16 -4.50 -26.84
CA PHE A 672 7.24 -4.08 -25.98
C PHE A 672 6.96 -4.54 -24.54
N VAL A 673 5.83 -4.16 -23.97
CA VAL A 673 5.61 -4.25 -22.51
C VAL A 673 4.94 -5.53 -22.01
N GLY A 674 4.45 -6.38 -22.92
CA GLY A 674 3.68 -7.58 -22.67
C GLY A 674 4.52 -8.87 -22.71
N ASP A 675 4.16 -9.83 -21.86
CA ASP A 675 4.68 -11.20 -21.95
C ASP A 675 3.69 -12.01 -22.81
N ASN A 676 4.04 -12.30 -24.07
CA ASN A 676 3.40 -13.29 -24.98
C ASN A 676 2.27 -12.77 -25.94
N ARG A 677 2.68 -12.29 -27.13
CA ARG A 677 1.89 -11.60 -28.17
C ARG A 677 0.64 -12.33 -28.67
N GLU A 678 0.76 -13.59 -29.11
CA GLU A 678 -0.35 -14.33 -29.76
C GLU A 678 -1.54 -14.55 -28.81
N LYS A 679 -1.28 -14.59 -27.49
CA LYS A 679 -2.32 -14.76 -26.48
C LYS A 679 -3.07 -13.46 -26.19
N HIS A 680 -2.47 -12.30 -26.40
CA HIS A 680 -3.10 -11.01 -26.11
C HIS A 680 -3.98 -10.52 -27.25
N GLU A 681 -3.56 -10.71 -28.50
CA GLU A 681 -4.31 -10.31 -29.69
C GLU A 681 -5.75 -10.82 -29.65
N ARG A 682 -5.94 -12.13 -29.54
CA ARG A 682 -7.28 -12.73 -29.45
C ARG A 682 -8.09 -12.22 -28.26
N LEU A 683 -7.45 -12.07 -27.08
CA LEU A 683 -8.14 -11.61 -25.87
C LEU A 683 -8.61 -10.15 -25.98
N TYR A 684 -7.81 -9.28 -26.59
CA TYR A 684 -8.14 -7.87 -26.79
C TYR A 684 -9.15 -7.69 -27.91
N GLU A 685 -9.03 -8.47 -28.98
CA GLU A 685 -10.00 -8.51 -30.06
C GLU A 685 -11.39 -8.93 -29.54
N GLU A 686 -11.48 -10.00 -28.75
CA GLU A 686 -12.74 -10.46 -28.15
C GLU A 686 -13.37 -9.38 -27.26
N LEU A 687 -12.58 -8.69 -26.43
CA LEU A 687 -13.07 -7.61 -25.57
C LEU A 687 -13.53 -6.38 -26.36
N LEU A 688 -12.76 -5.96 -27.37
CA LEU A 688 -13.10 -4.80 -28.20
C LEU A 688 -14.32 -5.07 -29.08
N ARG A 689 -14.45 -6.27 -29.65
CA ARG A 689 -15.59 -6.65 -30.47
C ARG A 689 -16.89 -6.64 -29.69
N ASP A 690 -16.87 -7.21 -28.49
CA ASP A 690 -18.08 -7.40 -27.70
C ASP A 690 -18.46 -6.14 -26.88
N CYS A 691 -17.52 -5.21 -26.65
CA CYS A 691 -17.75 -3.94 -25.94
C CYS A 691 -18.58 -4.06 -24.64
N PRO A 692 -18.28 -4.98 -23.70
CA PRO A 692 -19.14 -5.26 -22.56
C PRO A 692 -19.37 -4.07 -21.61
N TRP A 693 -18.49 -3.06 -21.63
CA TRP A 693 -18.71 -1.81 -20.89
C TRP A 693 -19.85 -0.96 -21.48
N LYS A 694 -20.20 -1.12 -22.76
CA LYS A 694 -21.33 -0.41 -23.39
C LYS A 694 -22.68 -1.08 -23.11
N THR A 695 -22.67 -2.39 -22.82
CA THR A 695 -23.90 -3.17 -22.59
C THR A 695 -24.30 -3.26 -21.13
N THR A 696 -23.37 -3.01 -20.20
CA THR A 696 -23.65 -3.11 -18.77
C THR A 696 -24.28 -1.81 -18.24
N ASN A 697 -25.49 -1.91 -17.70
CA ASN A 697 -26.24 -0.79 -17.10
C ASN A 697 -25.72 -0.40 -15.69
N ASN A 698 -24.49 0.11 -15.61
CA ASN A 698 -23.91 0.64 -14.38
C ASN A 698 -23.26 2.02 -14.61
N SER A 699 -23.36 2.90 -13.62
CA SER A 699 -22.88 4.29 -13.72
C SER A 699 -21.37 4.42 -13.93
N ILE A 700 -20.57 3.44 -13.52
CA ILE A 700 -19.12 3.47 -13.72
C ILE A 700 -18.79 3.30 -15.19
N CYS A 701 -19.40 2.32 -15.86
CA CYS A 701 -19.21 2.12 -17.30
C CYS A 701 -19.86 3.25 -18.11
N GLU A 702 -21.06 3.69 -17.76
CA GLU A 702 -21.73 4.83 -18.43
C GLU A 702 -20.86 6.10 -18.41
N LYS A 703 -20.21 6.39 -17.27
CA LYS A 703 -19.42 7.61 -17.10
C LYS A 703 -18.00 7.51 -17.68
N ASN A 704 -17.36 6.34 -17.57
CA ASN A 704 -15.92 6.20 -17.85
C ASN A 704 -15.62 5.40 -19.12
N GLY A 705 -16.63 4.76 -19.73
CA GLY A 705 -16.50 4.02 -20.99
C GLY A 705 -15.37 2.99 -20.96
N ILE A 706 -14.56 2.99 -22.01
CA ILE A 706 -13.44 2.06 -22.18
C ILE A 706 -12.37 2.19 -21.10
N GLU A 707 -12.29 3.30 -20.34
CA GLU A 707 -11.28 3.47 -19.29
C GLU A 707 -11.39 2.40 -18.19
N VAL A 708 -12.59 1.83 -17.99
CA VAL A 708 -12.83 0.71 -17.06
C VAL A 708 -12.18 -0.58 -17.58
N ALA A 709 -12.17 -0.77 -18.91
CA ALA A 709 -11.61 -1.93 -19.59
C ALA A 709 -10.08 -1.89 -19.74
N ILE A 710 -9.42 -0.78 -19.35
CA ILE A 710 -7.97 -0.63 -19.41
C ILE A 710 -7.33 -1.04 -18.07
N PHE A 711 -6.37 -1.96 -18.12
CA PHE A 711 -5.54 -2.34 -16.98
C PHE A 711 -4.39 -1.34 -16.82
N ARG A 712 -4.60 -0.29 -16.01
CA ARG A 712 -3.63 0.78 -15.76
C ARG A 712 -3.96 1.59 -14.50
N GLY A 713 -3.07 1.52 -13.50
CA GLY A 713 -3.19 2.29 -12.27
C GLY A 713 -4.37 1.90 -11.37
N ASN A 714 -4.35 2.36 -10.12
CA ASN A 714 -5.34 1.95 -9.12
C ASN A 714 -6.75 2.45 -9.44
N ASN A 715 -6.88 3.68 -9.95
CA ASN A 715 -8.19 4.30 -10.23
C ASN A 715 -9.02 3.56 -11.28
N ARG A 716 -8.39 3.06 -12.36
CA ARG A 716 -9.10 2.21 -13.36
C ARG A 716 -9.34 0.81 -12.83
N ASN A 717 -8.32 0.19 -12.22
CA ASN A 717 -8.40 -1.17 -11.73
C ASN A 717 -9.49 -1.35 -10.66
N ARG A 718 -9.61 -0.41 -9.72
CA ARG A 718 -10.66 -0.41 -8.69
C ARG A 718 -12.06 -0.16 -9.26
N ARG A 719 -12.21 0.77 -10.22
CA ARG A 719 -13.48 0.96 -10.95
C ARG A 719 -13.93 -0.32 -11.65
N ARG A 720 -13.00 -1.04 -12.29
CA ARG A 720 -13.28 -2.36 -12.86
C ARG A 720 -13.68 -3.37 -11.79
N GLY A 721 -13.04 -3.33 -10.62
CA GLY A 721 -13.46 -4.14 -9.46
C GLY A 721 -14.90 -3.84 -9.02
N PHE A 722 -15.30 -2.57 -8.95
CA PHE A 722 -16.66 -2.16 -8.63
C PHE A 722 -17.67 -2.61 -9.69
N HIS A 723 -17.29 -2.51 -10.97
CA HIS A 723 -18.07 -3.05 -12.07
C HIS A 723 -18.24 -4.59 -11.97
N ASN A 724 -17.17 -5.34 -11.77
CA ASN A 724 -17.26 -6.81 -11.60
C ASN A 724 -18.14 -7.17 -10.39
N THR A 725 -18.04 -6.42 -9.29
CA THR A 725 -18.90 -6.60 -8.11
C THR A 725 -20.36 -6.34 -8.44
N HIS A 726 -20.66 -5.32 -9.26
CA HIS A 726 -22.02 -5.06 -9.73
C HIS A 726 -22.57 -6.20 -10.58
N VAL A 727 -21.79 -6.71 -11.55
CA VAL A 727 -22.20 -7.84 -12.40
C VAL A 727 -22.45 -9.09 -11.55
N PHE A 728 -21.50 -9.44 -10.68
CA PHE A 728 -21.67 -10.53 -9.72
C PHE A 728 -22.94 -10.38 -8.87
N PHE A 729 -23.20 -9.19 -8.34
CA PHE A 729 -24.36 -8.98 -7.49
C PHE A 729 -25.68 -9.08 -8.26
N GLN A 730 -25.73 -8.72 -9.56
CA GLN A 730 -26.93 -8.97 -10.36
C GLN A 730 -27.19 -10.48 -10.52
N GLU A 731 -26.16 -11.25 -10.86
CA GLU A 731 -26.24 -12.72 -10.96
C GLU A 731 -26.63 -13.34 -9.60
N PHE A 732 -26.02 -12.88 -8.51
CA PHE A 732 -26.33 -13.29 -7.14
C PHE A 732 -27.78 -12.97 -6.76
N LYS A 733 -28.28 -11.76 -7.06
CA LYS A 733 -29.67 -11.39 -6.79
C LYS A 733 -30.64 -12.32 -7.51
N GLN A 734 -30.40 -12.61 -8.79
CA GLN A 734 -31.26 -13.52 -9.56
C GLN A 734 -31.27 -14.93 -8.97
N ALA A 735 -30.11 -15.44 -8.55
CA ALA A 735 -29.99 -16.78 -7.95
C ALA A 735 -30.56 -16.88 -6.52
N THR A 736 -30.82 -15.76 -5.85
CA THR A 736 -31.21 -15.70 -4.42
C THR A 736 -32.59 -15.09 -4.18
N GLN A 737 -33.35 -14.84 -5.25
CA GLN A 737 -34.74 -14.41 -5.21
C GLN A 737 -35.71 -15.59 -4.98
#